data_AF-A0A2K4FDA9-F1
#
_entry.id   AF-A0A2K4FDA9-F1
#
_cell.length_a   1.000
_cell.length_b   1.000
_cell.length_c   1.000
_cell.angle_alpha   90.00
_cell.angle_beta   90.00
_cell.angle_gamma   90.00
#
_symmetry.space_group_name_H-M   'P 1'
#
loop_
_entity.id
_entity.type
_entity.pdbx_description
1 polymer ?
#
loop_
_entity_poly.entity_id
_entity_poly.type
_entity_poly.pdbx_seq_one_letter_code
_entity_poly.pdbx_strand_id
1 'polypeptide(L)'
;MNKLNINDRDKAEIASFWVYQDINTARPFKVNGKKFKQVHKETDDKNNNQNGGVDMKVFELIDDNNQPTGKQVVAFQGTDSSENENSDNPFFLPDDWVEDIMLGNDENATTKMLDESKEFYDNYLTKLSDAKTLNDNSFKKKYNANRKDFLNKSIEGVTGNSQGGASAKRIGQEYPDVDVITTDPARFPLSAWNKDGKPFYKNIIDYTSIFDILTNIQRGIGNNMPNKEVSVINGSPGLTHIVESHTGYHRKFNKKDNTYEDIPIKIKSVNDTEVKHGKKVPKTIEVKVEMDDLIPINVWTGESIAKSGNSGLIQLNLDNLSKLSDMVTNETSTSLNECCDFLHESYNIAEKENKEFGNRKERLSKDIKDTIELSLMASIHTQLEMAAPQLISILDEAEVILTSINQILEDSSPLPKLEGYGPIKENLISNNNLLRNGIETINTNLGDVIKQIFKNIVHELMDGVAAELMKHLKIVDSNIKSIKKQNDTFGKQIKDVKKIMEEQDATILDGNVNIRYSNNHMVKGKMEKSHYLKNKMSILNDHIDNGVKKIGDFLEGLYDNVFASNSKIYHNILEHFDRLLSSIHTAESVISSPQFKLLTKTRLVSPLLISSLKATLPMLEHEIHNIKKLIQDLHALAPLISGKIDDIVLQLKPYIVELIFSATHYNNMFLLNSSAQGRLDQMAQQFEVVVNGLNENEGEAIRAMDQSAQLLRNNMTIVKDQLEKLAVY
;
A
#
# COMPACT_ATOMS: atom_id res chain seq x y z
N MET A 1 3.69 36.25 1.88
CA MET A 1 2.63 36.06 2.90
C MET A 1 2.89 36.97 4.08
N ASN A 2 1.84 37.41 4.79
CA ASN A 2 1.97 38.28 5.95
C ASN A 2 2.63 37.52 7.12
N LYS A 3 3.90 37.81 7.42
CA LYS A 3 4.70 37.12 8.45
C LYS A 3 4.15 37.25 9.88
N LEU A 4 3.20 38.15 10.10
CA LEU A 4 2.65 38.48 11.42
C LEU A 4 1.27 37.85 11.68
N ASN A 5 0.83 36.90 10.85
CA ASN A 5 -0.43 36.18 11.04
C ASN A 5 -0.19 34.67 11.21
N ILE A 6 -0.98 34.03 12.09
CA ILE A 6 -0.91 32.59 12.37
C ILE A 6 -2.05 31.89 11.65
N ASN A 7 -1.73 31.09 10.63
CA ASN A 7 -2.71 30.40 9.79
C ASN A 7 -2.78 28.89 10.10
N ASP A 8 -3.64 28.19 9.38
CA ASP A 8 -3.90 26.76 9.59
C ASP A 8 -2.66 25.88 9.39
N ARG A 9 -1.77 26.20 8.43
CA ARG A 9 -0.50 25.47 8.24
C ARG A 9 0.38 25.55 9.49
N ASP A 10 0.51 26.75 10.06
CA ASP A 10 1.29 26.92 11.29
C ASP A 10 0.69 26.09 12.44
N LYS A 11 -0.64 26.10 12.59
CA LYS A 11 -1.34 25.37 13.65
C LYS A 11 -1.27 23.87 13.46
N ALA A 12 -1.34 23.38 12.23
CA ALA A 12 -1.19 21.97 11.88
C ALA A 12 0.21 21.46 12.22
N GLU A 13 1.26 22.19 11.82
CA GLU A 13 2.65 21.83 12.16
C GLU A 13 2.91 21.89 13.67
N ILE A 14 2.33 22.89 14.35
CA ILE A 14 2.41 23.00 15.81
C ILE A 14 1.75 21.80 16.50
N ALA A 15 0.51 21.46 16.09
CA ALA A 15 -0.25 20.34 16.66
C ALA A 15 0.42 18.99 16.48
N SER A 16 1.13 18.82 15.36
CA SER A 16 1.52 17.51 14.89
C SER A 16 2.99 17.19 15.15
N PHE A 17 3.84 18.22 15.25
CA PHE A 17 5.27 18.04 15.51
C PHE A 17 5.71 18.76 16.77
N TRP A 18 5.52 20.09 16.85
CA TRP A 18 6.14 20.91 17.89
C TRP A 18 5.57 20.68 19.29
N VAL A 19 4.27 20.39 19.40
CA VAL A 19 3.65 20.10 20.69
C VAL A 19 4.20 18.82 21.32
N TYR A 20 4.73 17.87 20.54
CA TYR A 20 5.39 16.67 21.05
C TYR A 20 6.86 16.90 21.43
N GLN A 21 7.45 18.03 21.03
CA GLN A 21 8.88 18.23 21.23
C GLN A 21 9.23 18.80 22.60
N ASP A 22 10.40 18.41 23.05
CA ASP A 22 11.00 18.79 24.31
C ASP A 22 11.81 20.10 24.15
N ILE A 23 11.11 21.19 23.85
CA ILE A 23 11.67 22.44 23.32
C ILE A 23 12.57 23.18 24.33
N ASN A 24 13.72 23.66 23.86
CA ASN A 24 14.54 24.61 24.61
C ASN A 24 13.87 25.99 24.65
N THR A 25 13.21 26.31 25.76
CA THR A 25 12.45 27.56 25.95
C THR A 25 13.31 28.83 25.89
N ALA A 26 14.64 28.74 25.91
CA ALA A 26 15.52 29.90 25.73
C ALA A 26 15.66 30.33 24.26
N ARG A 27 15.32 29.45 23.31
CA ARG A 27 15.56 29.66 21.88
C ARG A 27 14.26 29.65 21.07
N PRO A 28 14.18 30.46 20.01
CA PRO A 28 13.08 30.36 19.08
C PRO A 28 13.24 29.12 18.17
N PHE A 29 12.15 28.74 17.52
CA PHE A 29 12.09 27.71 16.49
C PHE A 29 11.31 28.22 15.28
N LYS A 30 11.33 27.48 14.16
CA LYS A 30 10.63 27.88 12.94
C LYS A 30 9.46 26.95 12.63
N VAL A 31 8.33 27.55 12.28
CA VAL A 31 7.11 26.90 11.81
C VAL A 31 6.73 27.59 10.51
N ASN A 32 6.66 26.87 9.38
CA ASN A 32 6.29 27.45 8.07
C ASN A 32 7.02 28.78 7.73
N GLY A 33 8.31 28.88 8.09
CA GLY A 33 9.14 30.07 7.88
C GLY A 33 8.95 31.22 8.88
N LYS A 34 8.00 31.12 9.82
CA LYS A 34 7.76 32.07 10.92
C LYS A 34 8.49 31.61 12.17
N LYS A 35 8.86 32.55 13.05
CA LYS A 35 9.56 32.23 14.30
C LYS A 35 8.57 32.13 15.46
N PHE A 36 8.69 31.07 16.25
CA PHE A 36 7.89 30.85 17.46
C PHE A 36 8.78 30.60 18.67
N LYS A 37 8.20 30.79 19.86
CA LYS A 37 8.82 30.46 21.14
C LYS A 37 7.79 29.84 22.08
N GLN A 38 8.16 28.77 22.79
CA GLN A 38 7.32 28.25 23.86
C GLN A 38 7.37 29.18 25.07
N VAL A 39 6.21 29.67 25.50
CA VAL A 39 6.07 30.63 26.61
C VAL A 39 5.39 30.02 27.84
N HIS A 40 4.72 28.88 27.68
CA HIS A 40 4.11 28.14 28.78
C HIS A 40 4.08 26.63 28.48
N LYS A 41 4.13 25.81 29.52
CA LYS A 41 3.89 24.36 29.49
C LYS A 41 3.20 23.97 30.79
N GLU A 42 2.27 23.05 30.70
CA GLU A 42 1.72 22.28 31.83
C GLU A 42 1.83 20.79 31.48
N THR A 43 2.31 19.99 32.42
CA THR A 43 2.50 18.53 32.25
C THR A 43 1.72 17.75 33.30
N ASP A 44 1.16 16.61 32.90
CA ASP A 44 0.51 15.66 33.81
C ASP A 44 1.48 14.57 34.34
N ASP A 45 2.78 14.87 34.41
CA ASP A 45 3.85 13.93 34.83
C ASP A 45 3.68 13.34 36.24
N LYS A 46 2.71 13.80 37.04
CA LYS A 46 2.49 13.28 38.39
C LYS A 46 1.94 11.85 38.42
N ASN A 47 1.34 11.36 37.34
CA ASN A 47 0.75 10.01 37.26
C ASN A 47 1.19 9.19 36.03
N ASN A 48 2.27 9.53 35.32
CA ASN A 48 2.70 8.85 34.09
C ASN A 48 1.55 8.65 33.06
N ASN A 49 0.67 9.66 32.87
CA ASN A 49 -0.49 9.55 31.98
C ASN A 49 -1.46 8.39 32.26
N GLN A 50 -1.35 7.68 33.40
CA GLN A 50 -2.19 6.52 33.77
C GLN A 50 -3.69 6.83 33.90
N ASN A 51 -4.07 8.11 33.80
CA ASN A 51 -5.45 8.59 33.88
C ASN A 51 -5.84 9.52 32.70
N GLY A 52 -5.10 9.49 31.59
CA GLY A 52 -5.46 10.21 30.35
C GLY A 52 -5.31 11.74 30.38
N GLY A 53 -4.36 12.31 31.13
CA GLY A 53 -4.09 13.75 31.09
C GLY A 53 -3.33 14.16 29.82
N VAL A 54 -3.59 15.38 29.32
CA VAL A 54 -2.94 15.91 28.10
C VAL A 54 -1.90 16.97 28.43
N ASP A 55 -0.69 16.81 27.91
CA ASP A 55 0.36 17.84 27.96
C ASP A 55 -0.09 19.10 27.19
N MET A 56 -0.03 20.28 27.82
CA MET A 56 -0.42 21.54 27.19
C MET A 56 0.79 22.46 26.99
N LYS A 57 0.89 23.09 25.82
CA LYS A 57 1.94 24.06 25.50
C LYS A 57 1.34 25.34 24.92
N VAL A 58 1.94 26.48 25.24
CA VAL A 58 1.58 27.77 24.63
C VAL A 58 2.77 28.30 23.87
N PHE A 59 2.54 28.61 22.59
CA PHE A 59 3.54 29.13 21.66
C PHE A 59 3.21 30.58 21.30
N GLU A 60 4.22 31.44 21.32
CA GLU A 60 4.10 32.84 20.92
C GLU A 60 4.86 33.09 19.62
N LEU A 61 4.21 33.74 18.66
CA LEU A 61 4.83 34.23 17.43
C LEU A 61 5.78 35.39 17.77
N ILE A 62 7.00 35.34 17.23
CA ILE A 62 7.99 36.41 17.38
C ILE A 62 8.37 36.98 16.02
N ASP A 63 8.70 38.27 15.99
CA ASP A 63 9.09 38.96 14.76
C ASP A 63 10.52 38.61 14.31
N ASP A 64 10.93 39.17 13.17
CA ASP A 64 12.27 38.95 12.61
C ASP A 64 13.39 39.44 13.57
N ASN A 65 13.09 40.40 14.46
CA ASN A 65 13.98 40.95 15.50
C ASN A 65 13.92 40.19 16.84
N ASN A 66 13.27 39.02 16.85
CA ASN A 66 13.03 38.18 18.03
C ASN A 66 12.21 38.87 19.14
N GLN A 67 11.39 39.86 18.80
CA GLN A 67 10.44 40.48 19.73
C GLN A 67 9.11 39.72 19.75
N PRO A 68 8.49 39.52 20.92
CA PRO A 68 7.18 38.88 21.02
C PRO A 68 6.10 39.74 20.36
N THR A 69 5.27 39.14 19.51
CA THR A 69 4.18 39.85 18.81
C THR A 69 2.92 40.00 19.65
N GLY A 70 2.80 39.27 20.76
CA GLY A 70 1.59 39.16 21.57
C GLY A 70 0.64 38.05 21.12
N LYS A 71 0.85 37.47 19.93
CA LYS A 71 -0.02 36.46 19.33
C LYS A 71 0.37 35.05 19.75
N GLN A 72 -0.55 34.34 20.38
CA GLN A 72 -0.29 33.02 20.97
C GLN A 72 -1.19 31.92 20.39
N VAL A 73 -0.69 30.69 20.38
CA VAL A 73 -1.44 29.46 20.09
C VAL A 73 -1.35 28.56 21.29
N VAL A 74 -2.48 28.02 21.73
CA VAL A 74 -2.54 26.94 22.71
C VAL A 74 -2.56 25.61 21.96
N ALA A 75 -1.66 24.71 22.29
CA ALA A 75 -1.56 23.40 21.68
C ALA A 75 -1.70 22.30 22.74
N PHE A 76 -2.52 21.32 22.43
CA PHE A 76 -2.75 20.12 23.23
C PHE A 76 -2.01 18.96 22.57
N GLN A 77 -1.15 18.30 23.34
CA GLN A 77 -0.42 17.12 22.90
C GLN A 77 -1.36 15.91 22.92
N GLY A 78 -1.42 15.13 21.85
CA GLY A 78 -1.89 13.75 21.98
C GLY A 78 -0.83 12.91 22.67
N THR A 79 -1.00 11.60 22.68
CA THR A 79 0.03 10.75 23.28
C THR A 79 1.25 10.59 22.38
N ASP A 80 2.42 10.48 23.02
CA ASP A 80 3.67 10.25 22.33
C ASP A 80 3.88 8.75 22.05
N SER A 81 4.20 8.42 20.80
CA SER A 81 4.59 7.10 20.28
C SER A 81 5.77 6.41 21.00
N SER A 82 6.36 7.04 22.02
CA SER A 82 7.41 6.49 22.86
C SER A 82 6.90 5.79 24.14
N GLU A 83 5.58 5.81 24.39
CA GLU A 83 4.97 5.08 25.50
C GLU A 83 4.96 3.56 25.26
N ASN A 84 5.41 2.77 26.23
CA ASN A 84 5.53 1.31 26.12
C ASN A 84 4.15 0.63 26.13
N GLU A 85 4.03 -0.52 25.46
CA GLU A 85 2.89 -1.43 25.56
C GLU A 85 2.51 -1.70 27.03
N ASN A 86 1.24 -1.48 27.39
CA ASN A 86 0.77 -1.77 28.73
C ASN A 86 0.44 -3.26 28.86
N SER A 87 1.20 -3.97 29.70
CA SER A 87 1.03 -5.41 29.94
C SER A 87 -0.28 -5.79 30.64
N ASP A 88 -1.01 -4.80 31.19
CA ASP A 88 -2.28 -5.02 31.88
C ASP A 88 -3.51 -4.86 30.96
N ASN A 89 -3.31 -4.57 29.67
CA ASN A 89 -4.38 -4.40 28.68
C ASN A 89 -4.67 -5.72 27.91
N PRO A 90 -5.95 -6.17 27.81
CA PRO A 90 -6.31 -7.42 27.10
C PRO A 90 -5.96 -7.48 25.61
N PHE A 91 -5.55 -6.38 24.96
CA PHE A 91 -5.29 -6.33 23.52
C PHE A 91 -3.85 -5.99 23.09
N PHE A 92 -2.88 -5.86 24.03
CA PHE A 92 -1.49 -5.46 23.72
C PHE A 92 -1.39 -4.16 22.89
N LEU A 93 -2.22 -3.17 23.21
CA LEU A 93 -2.24 -1.87 22.55
C LEU A 93 -1.62 -0.79 23.47
N PRO A 94 -1.01 0.27 22.92
CA PRO A 94 -0.72 1.48 23.69
C PRO A 94 -1.99 1.99 24.38
N ASP A 95 -1.86 2.56 25.59
CA ASP A 95 -3.01 3.02 26.40
C ASP A 95 -3.89 4.05 25.65
N ASP A 96 -3.33 4.72 24.66
CA ASP A 96 -3.95 5.70 23.78
C ASP A 96 -5.12 5.16 22.98
N TRP A 97 -5.02 3.89 22.59
CA TRP A 97 -6.03 3.24 21.79
C TRP A 97 -7.26 2.93 22.66
N VAL A 98 -7.10 2.84 23.98
CA VAL A 98 -8.20 2.61 24.94
C VAL A 98 -8.95 3.92 25.23
N GLU A 99 -8.25 5.04 25.41
CA GLU A 99 -8.90 6.35 25.61
C GLU A 99 -9.57 6.83 24.30
N ASP A 100 -8.99 6.54 23.12
CA ASP A 100 -9.66 6.72 21.83
C ASP A 100 -10.95 5.91 21.71
N ILE A 101 -10.98 4.69 22.28
CA ILE A 101 -12.20 3.89 22.39
C ILE A 101 -13.22 4.54 23.35
N MET A 102 -12.76 5.16 24.45
CA MET A 102 -13.65 5.88 25.38
C MET A 102 -14.24 7.17 24.79
N LEU A 103 -13.44 7.91 24.00
CA LEU A 103 -13.88 9.04 23.18
C LEU A 103 -14.79 8.61 22.02
N GLY A 104 -14.69 7.33 21.62
CA GLY A 104 -15.60 6.65 20.70
C GLY A 104 -17.01 6.41 21.24
N ASN A 105 -17.22 6.49 22.57
CA ASN A 105 -18.54 6.35 23.16
C ASN A 105 -19.33 7.67 23.09
N ASP A 106 -20.25 7.76 22.13
CA ASP A 106 -21.06 8.94 21.86
C ASP A 106 -21.99 9.36 23.03
N GLU A 107 -22.25 8.49 24.02
CA GLU A 107 -23.02 8.83 25.22
C GLU A 107 -22.24 9.67 26.25
N ASN A 108 -20.91 9.68 26.19
CA ASN A 108 -20.07 10.38 27.15
C ASN A 108 -19.99 11.89 26.86
N ALA A 109 -20.60 12.73 27.71
CA ALA A 109 -20.60 14.18 27.51
C ALA A 109 -19.25 14.86 27.82
N THR A 110 -18.36 14.19 28.56
CA THR A 110 -17.00 14.65 28.86
C THR A 110 -16.14 13.46 29.32
N THR A 111 -14.82 13.66 29.34
CA THR A 111 -13.83 12.78 29.98
C THR A 111 -12.92 13.63 30.87
N LYS A 112 -12.15 12.99 31.75
CA LYS A 112 -11.20 13.69 32.62
C LYS A 112 -10.21 14.55 31.81
N MET A 113 -9.69 14.00 30.72
CA MET A 113 -8.84 14.69 29.75
C MET A 113 -9.45 16.00 29.24
N LEU A 114 -10.73 15.94 28.84
CA LEU A 114 -11.46 17.08 28.27
C LEU A 114 -11.72 18.16 29.34
N ASP A 115 -11.99 17.75 30.58
CA ASP A 115 -12.19 18.65 31.71
C ASP A 115 -10.89 19.37 32.13
N GLU A 116 -9.77 18.64 32.21
CA GLU A 116 -8.44 19.22 32.52
C GLU A 116 -7.99 20.19 31.42
N SER A 117 -8.21 19.84 30.15
CA SER A 117 -7.90 20.71 29.01
C SER A 117 -8.70 22.02 29.06
N LYS A 118 -9.98 21.94 29.46
CA LYS A 118 -10.83 23.10 29.66
C LYS A 118 -10.36 23.95 30.85
N GLU A 119 -10.07 23.31 31.99
CA GLU A 119 -9.60 24.02 33.19
C GLU A 119 -8.31 24.79 32.92
N PHE A 120 -7.35 24.17 32.22
CA PHE A 120 -6.13 24.83 31.78
C PHE A 120 -6.43 26.08 30.94
N TYR A 121 -7.28 25.95 29.92
CA TYR A 121 -7.61 27.04 29.03
C TYR A 121 -8.30 28.20 29.76
N ASP A 122 -9.27 27.89 30.62
CA ASP A 122 -9.98 28.88 31.46
C ASP A 122 -9.01 29.62 32.40
N ASN A 123 -8.10 28.88 33.04
CA ASN A 123 -7.09 29.43 33.94
C ASN A 123 -6.10 30.33 33.19
N TYR A 124 -5.68 29.92 32.00
CA TYR A 124 -4.77 30.70 31.15
C TYR A 124 -5.44 31.99 30.64
N LEU A 125 -6.69 31.91 30.17
CA LEU A 125 -7.49 33.09 29.79
C LEU A 125 -7.66 34.06 30.96
N THR A 126 -7.98 33.54 32.14
CA THR A 126 -8.09 34.35 33.37
C THR A 126 -6.77 35.05 33.67
N LYS A 127 -5.64 34.35 33.51
CA LYS A 127 -4.30 34.91 33.70
C LYS A 127 -3.99 36.02 32.69
N LEU A 128 -4.41 35.89 31.43
CA LEU A 128 -4.27 36.97 30.43
C LEU A 128 -5.14 38.19 30.76
N SER A 129 -6.37 37.96 31.23
CA SER A 129 -7.28 39.03 31.66
C SER A 129 -6.75 39.77 32.87
N ASP A 130 -6.30 39.04 33.89
CA ASP A 130 -5.72 39.58 35.11
C ASP A 130 -4.44 40.38 34.85
N ALA A 131 -3.66 40.01 33.83
CA ALA A 131 -2.47 40.79 33.46
C ALA A 131 -2.84 42.22 33.02
N LYS A 132 -4.05 42.42 32.48
CA LYS A 132 -4.56 43.73 32.05
C LYS A 132 -5.09 44.55 33.23
N THR A 133 -5.64 43.90 34.26
CA THR A 133 -6.37 44.55 35.36
C THR A 133 -5.56 44.68 36.65
N LEU A 134 -4.70 43.69 36.96
CA LEU A 134 -3.88 43.67 38.18
C LEU A 134 -2.57 44.44 37.98
N ASN A 135 -2.05 45.01 39.09
CA ASN A 135 -0.68 45.51 39.15
C ASN A 135 0.32 44.37 39.34
N ASP A 136 1.61 44.67 39.09
CA ASP A 136 2.70 43.68 39.09
C ASP A 136 2.79 42.86 40.39
N ASN A 137 2.62 43.51 41.56
CA ASN A 137 2.68 42.84 42.86
C ASN A 137 1.50 41.88 43.07
N SER A 138 0.29 42.33 42.73
CA SER A 138 -0.93 41.51 42.89
C SER A 138 -0.92 40.31 41.95
N PHE A 139 -0.47 40.53 40.72
CA PHE A 139 -0.32 39.47 39.72
C PHE A 139 0.73 38.44 40.16
N LYS A 140 1.91 38.90 40.60
CA LYS A 140 2.98 38.01 41.10
C LYS A 140 2.52 37.22 42.33
N LYS A 141 1.76 37.83 43.23
CA LYS A 141 1.19 37.12 44.40
C LYS A 141 0.19 36.04 44.00
N LYS A 142 -0.66 36.29 43.00
CA LYS A 142 -1.69 35.35 42.56
C LYS A 142 -1.11 34.18 41.75
N TYR A 143 -0.18 34.45 40.84
CA TYR A 143 0.27 33.48 39.83
C TYR A 143 1.74 33.05 39.96
N ASN A 144 2.50 33.63 40.90
CA ASN A 144 3.95 33.45 41.01
C ASN A 144 4.69 33.67 39.67
N ALA A 145 4.21 34.62 38.86
CA ALA A 145 4.73 34.91 37.52
C ALA A 145 4.81 36.43 37.28
N ASN A 146 5.59 36.87 36.28
CA ASN A 146 5.68 38.30 35.98
C ASN A 146 4.53 38.73 35.07
N ARG A 147 3.84 39.80 35.44
CA ARG A 147 2.72 40.37 34.67
C ARG A 147 3.10 40.66 33.21
N LYS A 148 4.29 41.20 32.97
CA LYS A 148 4.79 41.56 31.62
C LYS A 148 4.81 40.38 30.63
N ASP A 149 4.91 39.15 31.13
CA ASP A 149 4.97 37.96 30.28
C ASP A 149 3.57 37.61 29.70
N PHE A 150 2.50 38.17 30.30
CA PHE A 150 1.10 37.92 29.95
C PHE A 150 0.35 39.20 29.51
N LEU A 151 0.95 40.38 29.71
CA LEU A 151 0.39 41.67 29.31
C LEU A 151 0.38 41.80 27.77
N ASN A 152 -0.71 42.33 27.21
CA ASN A 152 -0.90 42.53 25.76
C ASN A 152 -0.77 41.25 24.92
N LYS A 153 -1.13 40.10 25.50
CA LYS A 153 -1.20 38.82 24.78
C LYS A 153 -2.64 38.48 24.38
N SER A 154 -2.79 37.78 23.26
CA SER A 154 -4.04 37.22 22.74
C SER A 154 -3.83 35.79 22.25
N ILE A 155 -4.88 34.97 22.36
CA ILE A 155 -4.91 33.63 21.78
C ILE A 155 -5.51 33.76 20.37
N GLU A 156 -4.71 33.47 19.35
CA GLU A 156 -5.11 33.50 17.93
C GLU A 156 -5.61 32.14 17.42
N GLY A 157 -5.53 31.10 18.26
CA GLY A 157 -6.17 29.83 18.02
C GLY A 157 -5.71 28.72 18.96
N VAL A 158 -6.39 27.60 18.84
CA VAL A 158 -6.17 26.38 19.64
C VAL A 158 -5.96 25.22 18.66
N THR A 159 -5.03 24.32 18.98
CA THR A 159 -4.65 23.24 18.07
C THR A 159 -4.33 21.94 18.81
N GLY A 160 -4.40 20.81 18.12
CA GLY A 160 -4.00 19.50 18.64
C GLY A 160 -4.07 18.38 17.61
N ASN A 161 -3.26 17.34 17.82
CA ASN A 161 -3.24 16.11 17.04
C ASN A 161 -3.72 14.93 17.90
N SER A 162 -4.30 13.90 17.29
CA SER A 162 -4.79 12.71 18.00
C SER A 162 -5.73 13.10 19.16
N GLN A 163 -5.56 12.56 20.37
CA GLN A 163 -6.32 12.93 21.57
C GLN A 163 -6.28 14.43 21.89
N GLY A 164 -5.15 15.10 21.66
CA GLY A 164 -5.03 16.55 21.82
C GLY A 164 -5.97 17.31 20.88
N GLY A 165 -6.34 16.71 19.74
CA GLY A 165 -7.38 17.22 18.84
C GLY A 165 -8.78 17.23 19.48
N ALA A 166 -9.14 16.19 20.24
CA ALA A 166 -10.42 16.18 20.99
C ALA A 166 -10.45 17.27 22.08
N SER A 167 -9.34 17.47 22.78
CA SER A 167 -9.17 18.59 23.73
C SER A 167 -9.30 19.95 23.06
N ALA A 168 -8.70 20.14 21.88
CA ALA A 168 -8.84 21.37 21.11
C ALA A 168 -10.31 21.62 20.67
N LYS A 169 -11.00 20.57 20.20
CA LYS A 169 -12.43 20.62 19.83
C LYS A 169 -13.32 21.01 21.01
N ARG A 170 -13.04 20.48 22.21
CA ARG A 170 -13.73 20.86 23.44
C ARG A 170 -13.67 22.37 23.69
N ILE A 171 -12.50 22.98 23.48
CA ILE A 171 -12.35 24.44 23.59
C ILE A 171 -13.15 25.14 22.50
N GLY A 172 -13.09 24.69 21.25
CA GLY A 172 -13.86 25.29 20.15
C GLY A 172 -15.38 25.23 20.35
N GLN A 173 -15.87 24.18 21.00
CA GLN A 173 -17.29 24.01 21.32
C GLN A 173 -17.75 24.99 22.40
N GLU A 174 -16.97 25.16 23.49
CA GLU A 174 -17.28 26.09 24.59
C GLU A 174 -16.97 27.56 24.24
N TYR A 175 -16.02 27.81 23.32
CA TYR A 175 -15.57 29.13 22.90
C TYR A 175 -15.70 29.32 21.37
N PRO A 176 -16.90 29.65 20.85
CA PRO A 176 -17.18 29.69 19.41
C PRO A 176 -16.41 30.75 18.61
N ASP A 177 -15.83 31.76 19.29
CA ASP A 177 -15.02 32.81 18.67
C ASP A 177 -13.54 32.42 18.55
N VAL A 178 -13.15 31.26 19.08
CA VAL A 178 -11.77 30.77 19.06
C VAL A 178 -11.58 29.86 17.85
N ASP A 179 -10.57 30.18 17.04
CA ASP A 179 -10.19 29.39 15.87
C ASP A 179 -9.49 28.09 16.30
N VAL A 180 -10.05 26.95 15.90
CA VAL A 180 -9.57 25.61 16.25
C VAL A 180 -9.22 24.84 15.01
N ILE A 181 -7.95 24.44 14.93
CA ILE A 181 -7.42 23.58 13.86
C ILE A 181 -6.95 22.29 14.48
N THR A 182 -7.34 21.15 13.95
CA THR A 182 -6.84 19.86 14.41
C THR A 182 -6.31 19.02 13.26
N THR A 183 -5.39 18.10 13.56
CA THR A 183 -4.80 17.18 12.59
C THR A 183 -4.98 15.76 13.08
N ASP A 184 -5.52 14.87 12.24
CA ASP A 184 -5.81 13.47 12.61
C ASP A 184 -6.38 13.33 14.05
N PRO A 185 -7.41 14.13 14.40
CA PRO A 185 -7.90 14.20 15.76
C PRO A 185 -8.66 12.93 16.14
N ALA A 186 -8.57 12.54 17.40
CA ALA A 186 -9.50 11.61 17.99
C ALA A 186 -10.95 12.15 17.90
N ARG A 187 -11.91 11.22 17.91
CA ARG A 187 -13.34 11.57 17.94
C ARG A 187 -13.64 12.43 19.15
N PHE A 188 -14.49 13.46 18.97
CA PHE A 188 -15.08 14.20 20.08
C PHE A 188 -16.51 13.68 20.27
N PRO A 189 -16.90 13.16 21.47
CA PRO A 189 -18.17 12.45 21.65
C PRO A 189 -19.41 13.24 21.19
N LEU A 190 -20.35 12.59 20.49
CA LEU A 190 -21.57 13.26 19.97
C LEU A 190 -22.39 13.99 21.06
N SER A 191 -22.52 13.42 22.26
CA SER A 191 -23.22 14.08 23.37
C SER A 191 -22.51 15.35 23.86
N ALA A 192 -21.19 15.45 23.71
CA ALA A 192 -20.42 16.65 24.06
C ALA A 192 -20.66 17.82 23.09
N TRP A 193 -20.99 17.54 21.83
CA TRP A 193 -21.37 18.55 20.84
C TRP A 193 -22.75 19.18 21.12
N ASN A 194 -23.70 18.38 21.60
CA ASN A 194 -25.13 18.75 21.67
C ASN A 194 -25.50 19.66 22.84
N LYS A 195 -24.53 20.19 23.60
CA LYS A 195 -24.79 21.02 24.78
C LYS A 195 -25.55 22.32 24.46
N ASP A 196 -25.41 22.83 23.23
CA ASP A 196 -25.96 24.14 22.80
C ASP A 196 -27.02 24.06 21.69
N GLY A 197 -27.36 22.86 21.20
CA GLY A 197 -28.28 22.68 20.06
C GLY A 197 -27.79 23.27 18.73
N LYS A 198 -26.49 23.56 18.59
CA LYS A 198 -25.91 24.09 17.35
C LYS A 198 -25.76 22.98 16.30
N PRO A 199 -26.23 23.20 15.06
CA PRO A 199 -26.09 22.19 14.00
C PRO A 199 -24.68 22.09 13.44
N PHE A 200 -23.83 23.13 13.63
CA PHE A 200 -22.50 23.20 13.03
C PHE A 200 -21.58 24.23 13.71
N TYR A 201 -20.31 23.86 13.93
CA TYR A 201 -19.25 24.68 14.52
C TYR A 201 -18.26 25.13 13.44
N LYS A 202 -18.39 26.40 13.00
CA LYS A 202 -17.61 26.97 11.89
C LYS A 202 -16.15 27.27 12.24
N ASN A 203 -15.87 27.42 13.53
CA ASN A 203 -14.56 27.76 14.08
C ASN A 203 -13.67 26.53 14.27
N ILE A 204 -14.17 25.32 13.97
CA ILE A 204 -13.44 24.06 14.12
C ILE A 204 -13.23 23.44 12.74
N ILE A 205 -11.97 23.26 12.36
CA ILE A 205 -11.56 22.61 11.11
C ILE A 205 -10.62 21.45 11.44
N ASP A 206 -11.01 20.26 11.00
CA ASP A 206 -10.20 19.06 11.11
C ASP A 206 -9.53 18.78 9.77
N TYR A 207 -8.21 18.66 9.77
CA TYR A 207 -7.47 18.11 8.64
C TYR A 207 -7.20 16.64 8.93
N THR A 208 -7.59 15.75 8.00
CA THR A 208 -7.45 14.30 8.20
C THR A 208 -6.68 13.66 7.04
N SER A 209 -5.63 12.94 7.37
CA SER A 209 -4.90 12.07 6.46
C SER A 209 -5.79 10.92 6.01
N ILE A 210 -5.89 10.67 4.69
CA ILE A 210 -6.63 9.50 4.21
C ILE A 210 -5.95 8.17 4.56
N PHE A 211 -4.64 8.20 4.89
CA PHE A 211 -3.87 7.03 5.28
C PHE A 211 -3.72 6.87 6.79
N ASP A 212 -4.33 7.75 7.60
CA ASP A 212 -4.41 7.52 9.04
C ASP A 212 -5.40 6.40 9.37
N ILE A 213 -4.86 5.31 9.91
CA ILE A 213 -5.63 4.11 10.25
C ILE A 213 -6.61 4.42 11.39
N LEU A 214 -6.21 5.24 12.37
CA LEU A 214 -7.04 5.52 13.54
C LEU A 214 -8.27 6.34 13.17
N THR A 215 -8.09 7.42 12.39
CA THR A 215 -9.20 8.19 11.83
C THR A 215 -10.16 7.31 11.03
N ASN A 216 -9.63 6.41 10.19
CA ASN A 216 -10.46 5.51 9.38
C ASN A 216 -11.26 4.50 10.23
N ILE A 217 -10.68 3.94 11.29
CA ILE A 217 -11.39 3.08 12.24
C ILE A 217 -12.52 3.87 12.91
N GLN A 218 -12.25 5.10 13.38
CA GLN A 218 -13.24 5.94 14.06
C GLN A 218 -14.40 6.37 13.15
N ARG A 219 -14.15 6.59 11.85
CA ARG A 219 -15.22 6.85 10.85
C ARG A 219 -16.20 5.67 10.72
N GLY A 220 -15.75 4.44 10.92
CA GLY A 220 -16.60 3.25 10.90
C GLY A 220 -17.58 3.14 12.07
N ILE A 221 -17.35 3.90 13.15
CA ILE A 221 -18.11 3.80 14.40
C ILE A 221 -19.36 4.70 14.43
N GLY A 222 -19.48 5.73 13.56
CA GLY A 222 -20.73 6.51 13.48
C GLY A 222 -20.61 7.87 12.77
N ASN A 223 -21.75 8.58 12.70
CA ASN A 223 -22.08 9.79 11.91
C ASN A 223 -21.01 10.90 11.79
N ASN A 224 -21.17 11.71 10.73
CA ASN A 224 -20.43 12.97 10.53
C ASN A 224 -20.49 13.88 11.78
N MET A 225 -19.34 14.42 12.17
CA MET A 225 -19.23 15.39 13.26
C MET A 225 -19.76 16.77 12.84
N PRO A 226 -20.31 17.59 13.76
CA PRO A 226 -20.88 18.90 13.45
C PRO A 226 -19.81 19.99 13.26
N ASN A 227 -18.75 19.71 12.52
CA ASN A 227 -17.66 20.65 12.19
C ASN A 227 -17.15 20.40 10.77
N LYS A 228 -16.24 21.26 10.29
CA LYS A 228 -15.64 21.08 8.96
C LYS A 228 -14.53 20.05 9.04
N GLU A 229 -14.56 19.06 8.15
CA GLU A 229 -13.47 18.11 7.93
C GLU A 229 -12.91 18.29 6.51
N VAL A 230 -11.59 18.26 6.39
CA VAL A 230 -10.84 18.38 5.14
C VAL A 230 -9.84 17.24 5.06
N SER A 231 -10.09 16.30 4.15
CA SER A 231 -9.16 15.20 3.94
C SER A 231 -7.98 15.62 3.08
N VAL A 232 -6.77 15.21 3.47
CA VAL A 232 -5.52 15.41 2.73
C VAL A 232 -4.88 14.07 2.39
N ILE A 233 -4.26 14.00 1.21
CA ILE A 233 -3.57 12.78 0.76
C ILE A 233 -2.14 12.81 1.30
N ASN A 234 -2.00 12.56 2.60
CA ASN A 234 -0.73 12.57 3.33
C ASN A 234 -0.39 11.18 3.89
N GLY A 235 0.90 10.87 4.06
CA GLY A 235 1.36 9.61 4.67
C GLY A 235 1.52 8.45 3.68
N SER A 236 1.53 7.23 4.20
CA SER A 236 1.71 5.99 3.45
C SER A 236 0.77 4.91 3.99
N PRO A 237 0.12 4.09 3.14
CA PRO A 237 -0.83 3.06 3.57
C PRO A 237 -0.15 1.84 4.23
N GLY A 238 1.19 1.80 4.26
CA GLY A 238 1.94 0.65 4.79
C GLY A 238 2.02 0.67 6.31
N LEU A 239 1.97 -0.52 6.93
CA LEU A 239 2.11 -0.68 8.38
C LEU A 239 3.45 -0.16 8.93
N THR A 240 4.46 0.01 8.06
CA THR A 240 5.77 0.53 8.44
C THR A 240 5.79 2.04 8.69
N HIS A 241 4.73 2.76 8.31
CA HIS A 241 4.66 4.22 8.39
C HIS A 241 3.38 4.74 9.05
N ILE A 242 2.78 3.93 9.93
CA ILE A 242 1.50 4.27 10.61
C ILE A 242 1.68 5.52 11.47
N VAL A 243 2.76 5.58 12.26
CA VAL A 243 3.02 6.71 13.18
C VAL A 243 3.22 7.99 12.39
N GLU A 244 3.99 7.95 11.31
CA GLU A 244 4.20 9.10 10.43
C GLU A 244 2.92 9.54 9.71
N SER A 245 2.05 8.59 9.39
CA SER A 245 0.76 8.86 8.74
C SER A 245 -0.28 9.42 9.70
N HIS A 246 -0.21 9.09 10.99
CA HIS A 246 -1.08 9.57 12.06
C HIS A 246 -0.62 10.91 12.64
N THR A 247 0.69 11.09 12.82
CA THR A 247 1.26 12.38 13.24
C THR A 247 1.36 13.36 12.07
N GLY A 248 1.35 12.89 10.83
CA GLY A 248 1.47 13.74 9.65
C GLY A 248 2.86 14.35 9.43
N TYR A 249 3.91 13.82 10.08
CA TYR A 249 5.30 14.24 9.93
C TYR A 249 6.29 13.08 10.14
N HIS A 250 7.44 13.13 9.47
CA HIS A 250 8.59 12.28 9.77
C HIS A 250 9.86 13.12 9.89
N ARG A 251 10.22 13.48 11.13
CA ARG A 251 11.28 14.46 11.44
C ARG A 251 12.12 14.01 12.64
N LYS A 252 13.41 14.32 12.59
CA LYS A 252 14.33 14.16 13.72
C LYS A 252 14.57 15.50 14.40
N PHE A 253 14.13 15.63 15.66
CA PHE A 253 14.30 16.86 16.43
C PHE A 253 15.70 17.01 17.04
N ASN A 254 16.23 18.23 17.04
CA ASN A 254 17.45 18.64 17.72
C ASN A 254 17.14 19.67 18.82
N LYS A 255 17.14 19.19 20.07
CA LYS A 255 16.85 19.97 21.28
C LYS A 255 17.86 21.10 21.56
N LYS A 256 19.09 21.01 21.04
CA LYS A 256 20.15 22.00 21.36
C LYS A 256 19.83 23.37 20.77
N ASP A 257 19.25 23.40 19.58
CA ASP A 257 18.98 24.61 18.81
C ASP A 257 17.54 24.74 18.33
N ASN A 258 16.65 23.84 18.75
CA ASN A 258 15.26 23.73 18.30
C ASN A 258 15.14 23.68 16.77
N THR A 259 15.96 22.83 16.16
CA THR A 259 15.90 22.54 14.71
C THR A 259 15.43 21.11 14.47
N TYR A 260 15.13 20.77 13.22
CA TYR A 260 14.78 19.42 12.82
C TYR A 260 15.41 19.09 11.46
N GLU A 261 15.51 17.79 11.19
CA GLU A 261 15.83 17.23 9.87
C GLU A 261 14.64 16.40 9.40
N ASP A 262 14.11 16.68 8.21
CA ASP A 262 13.09 15.83 7.59
C ASP A 262 13.70 14.47 7.24
N ILE A 263 12.99 13.39 7.56
CA ILE A 263 13.36 12.04 7.16
C ILE A 263 12.41 11.65 6.02
N PRO A 264 12.81 11.78 4.74
CA PRO A 264 11.96 11.36 3.65
C PRO A 264 11.94 9.83 3.51
N ILE A 265 10.84 9.30 3.01
CA ILE A 265 10.78 7.93 2.51
C ILE A 265 11.61 7.87 1.22
N LYS A 266 12.60 6.96 1.18
CA LYS A 266 13.58 6.88 0.10
C LYS A 266 13.27 5.73 -0.85
N ILE A 267 12.92 6.04 -2.09
CA ILE A 267 12.74 5.07 -3.16
C ILE A 267 13.97 5.10 -4.07
N LYS A 268 14.54 3.92 -4.34
CA LYS A 268 15.62 3.78 -5.32
C LYS A 268 15.02 3.64 -6.71
N SER A 269 15.45 4.50 -7.63
CA SER A 269 15.00 4.43 -9.01
C SER A 269 15.36 3.09 -9.64
N VAL A 270 14.44 2.53 -10.40
CA VAL A 270 14.65 1.26 -11.07
C VAL A 270 15.41 1.39 -12.40
N ASN A 271 15.45 2.60 -12.97
CA ASN A 271 16.07 2.90 -14.26
C ASN A 271 17.10 4.03 -14.20
N ASP A 272 16.78 5.11 -13.48
CA ASP A 272 17.60 6.32 -13.48
C ASP A 272 18.77 6.22 -12.50
N THR A 273 19.87 6.87 -12.87
CA THR A 273 21.10 6.86 -12.09
C THR A 273 21.70 8.25 -11.95
N GLU A 274 22.43 8.47 -10.88
CA GLU A 274 23.19 9.68 -10.59
C GLU A 274 24.66 9.34 -10.30
N VAL A 275 25.55 10.32 -10.44
CA VAL A 275 26.97 10.14 -10.10
C VAL A 275 27.21 10.65 -8.68
N LYS A 276 27.54 9.75 -7.76
CA LYS A 276 27.95 10.07 -6.38
C LYS A 276 29.35 9.54 -6.12
N HIS A 277 30.26 10.42 -5.67
CA HIS A 277 31.67 10.10 -5.44
C HIS A 277 32.36 9.40 -6.63
N GLY A 278 32.05 9.83 -7.86
CA GLY A 278 32.60 9.24 -9.08
C GLY A 278 32.01 7.87 -9.47
N LYS A 279 31.01 7.37 -8.75
CA LYS A 279 30.31 6.10 -9.05
C LYS A 279 28.88 6.35 -9.51
N LYS A 280 28.44 5.62 -10.54
CA LYS A 280 27.06 5.60 -11.01
C LYS A 280 26.22 4.77 -10.03
N VAL A 281 25.25 5.39 -9.38
CA VAL A 281 24.35 4.75 -8.41
C VAL A 281 22.90 5.04 -8.78
N PRO A 282 21.92 4.21 -8.37
CA PRO A 282 20.50 4.51 -8.60
C PRO A 282 20.12 5.88 -8.01
N LYS A 283 19.39 6.69 -8.79
CA LYS A 283 18.82 7.97 -8.31
C LYS A 283 17.92 7.67 -7.13
N THR A 284 17.99 8.50 -6.08
CA THR A 284 17.08 8.38 -4.94
C THR A 284 15.95 9.38 -5.11
N ILE A 285 14.72 8.90 -5.07
CA ILE A 285 13.50 9.71 -5.02
C ILE A 285 13.11 9.83 -3.56
N GLU A 286 12.92 11.05 -3.09
CA GLU A 286 12.60 11.36 -1.69
C GLU A 286 11.16 11.84 -1.61
N VAL A 287 10.35 11.14 -0.81
CA VAL A 287 8.95 11.48 -0.56
C VAL A 287 8.82 11.97 0.88
N LYS A 288 8.41 13.24 1.03
CA LYS A 288 8.09 13.86 2.31
C LYS A 288 6.62 13.63 2.65
N VAL A 289 6.32 13.50 3.94
CA VAL A 289 4.97 13.23 4.48
C VAL A 289 4.47 14.37 5.36
N GLU A 290 4.82 15.60 5.00
CA GLU A 290 4.50 16.82 5.77
C GLU A 290 3.06 17.26 5.47
N MET A 291 2.18 17.16 6.47
CA MET A 291 0.74 17.38 6.29
C MET A 291 0.37 18.83 5.96
N ASP A 292 1.06 19.80 6.58
CA ASP A 292 0.81 21.23 6.38
C ASP A 292 1.10 21.69 4.94
N ASP A 293 2.11 21.11 4.30
CA ASP A 293 2.43 21.37 2.89
C ASP A 293 1.22 21.09 1.98
N LEU A 294 0.36 20.14 2.35
CA LEU A 294 -0.82 19.73 1.58
C LEU A 294 -2.09 20.50 1.92
N ILE A 295 -2.07 21.35 2.96
CA ILE A 295 -3.20 22.23 3.29
C ILE A 295 -3.25 23.36 2.24
N PRO A 296 -4.33 23.50 1.46
CA PRO A 296 -4.40 24.51 0.41
C PRO A 296 -4.66 25.90 1.00
N ILE A 297 -3.79 26.85 0.63
CA ILE A 297 -3.85 28.26 1.09
C ILE A 297 -4.45 29.16 0.01
N ASN A 298 -5.36 30.04 0.42
CA ASN A 298 -5.85 31.12 -0.41
C ASN A 298 -4.74 32.18 -0.60
N VAL A 299 -4.25 32.32 -1.84
CA VAL A 299 -3.12 33.21 -2.17
C VAL A 299 -3.38 34.69 -1.83
N TRP A 300 -4.65 35.11 -1.80
CA TRP A 300 -5.03 36.50 -1.59
C TRP A 300 -5.02 36.88 -0.10
N THR A 301 -5.55 35.98 0.74
CA THR A 301 -5.73 36.20 2.19
C THR A 301 -4.57 35.65 3.02
N GLY A 302 -3.92 34.57 2.57
CA GLY A 302 -2.92 33.82 3.33
C GLY A 302 -3.50 32.85 4.38
N GLU A 303 -4.83 32.73 4.44
CA GLU A 303 -5.56 31.72 5.24
C GLU A 303 -5.81 30.45 4.41
N SER A 304 -6.17 29.35 5.05
CA SER A 304 -6.62 28.16 4.31
C SER A 304 -7.86 28.46 3.47
N ILE A 305 -8.03 27.72 2.38
CA ILE A 305 -9.27 27.75 1.60
C ILE A 305 -10.43 27.20 2.43
N ALA A 306 -10.15 26.27 3.35
CA ALA A 306 -11.13 25.74 4.28
C ALA A 306 -11.79 26.86 5.12
N LYS A 307 -11.01 27.86 5.53
CA LYS A 307 -11.48 28.98 6.35
C LYS A 307 -11.95 30.18 5.55
N SER A 308 -11.19 30.59 4.54
CA SER A 308 -11.49 31.79 3.74
C SER A 308 -12.52 31.54 2.63
N GLY A 309 -12.79 30.28 2.30
CA GLY A 309 -13.63 29.89 1.17
C GLY A 309 -13.00 30.20 -0.19
N ASN A 310 -13.81 30.01 -1.23
CA ASN A 310 -13.49 30.41 -2.59
C ASN A 310 -13.76 31.92 -2.68
N SER A 311 -12.77 32.73 -2.29
CA SER A 311 -12.82 34.20 -2.23
C SER A 311 -13.56 34.84 -3.41
N GLY A 312 -14.26 35.97 -3.15
CA GLY A 312 -14.86 36.81 -4.18
C GLY A 312 -13.83 37.64 -4.96
N LEU A 313 -14.35 38.54 -5.80
CA LEU A 313 -13.58 39.52 -6.60
C LEU A 313 -12.41 40.15 -5.83
N ILE A 314 -11.20 40.08 -6.39
CA ILE A 314 -10.00 40.70 -5.83
C ILE A 314 -9.62 41.91 -6.67
N GLN A 315 -9.37 43.04 -5.99
CA GLN A 315 -8.73 44.17 -6.64
C GLN A 315 -7.26 43.80 -6.95
N LEU A 316 -6.94 43.73 -8.23
CA LEU A 316 -5.58 43.44 -8.68
C LEU A 316 -4.68 44.67 -8.48
N ASN A 317 -3.58 44.49 -7.75
CA ASN A 317 -2.55 45.49 -7.52
C ASN A 317 -1.16 44.81 -7.51
N LEU A 318 -0.08 45.61 -7.42
CA LEU A 318 1.29 45.08 -7.45
C LEU A 318 1.58 44.08 -6.32
N ASP A 319 1.00 44.27 -5.13
CA ASP A 319 1.17 43.36 -4.00
C ASP A 319 0.49 42.02 -4.25
N ASN A 320 -0.76 42.01 -4.71
CA ASN A 320 -1.52 40.80 -5.02
C ASN A 320 -0.89 40.05 -6.20
N LEU A 321 -0.39 40.75 -7.23
CA LEU A 321 0.37 40.12 -8.31
C LEU A 321 1.69 39.52 -7.83
N SER A 322 2.34 40.16 -6.85
CA SER A 322 3.56 39.61 -6.25
C SER A 322 3.26 38.33 -5.46
N LYS A 323 2.19 38.30 -4.66
CA LYS A 323 1.73 37.07 -3.98
C LYS A 323 1.42 35.94 -4.96
N LEU A 324 0.69 36.24 -6.05
CA LEU A 324 0.38 35.26 -7.09
C LEU A 324 1.64 34.76 -7.78
N SER A 325 2.57 35.66 -8.13
CA SER A 325 3.86 35.28 -8.71
C SER A 325 4.63 34.35 -7.78
N ASP A 326 4.73 34.68 -6.49
CA ASP A 326 5.46 33.87 -5.51
C ASP A 326 4.86 32.47 -5.37
N MET A 327 3.53 32.35 -5.29
CA MET A 327 2.84 31.05 -5.27
C MET A 327 3.17 30.22 -6.51
N VAL A 328 3.03 30.81 -7.71
CA VAL A 328 3.22 30.11 -9.00
C VAL A 328 4.67 29.72 -9.25
N THR A 329 5.62 30.62 -8.99
CA THR A 329 7.03 30.40 -9.34
C THR A 329 7.83 29.66 -8.26
N ASN A 330 7.34 29.63 -7.02
CA ASN A 330 8.03 28.94 -5.91
C ASN A 330 7.25 27.70 -5.46
N GLU A 331 6.08 27.86 -4.83
CA GLU A 331 5.32 26.75 -4.22
C GLU A 331 4.83 25.77 -5.29
N THR A 332 3.99 26.22 -6.22
CA THR A 332 3.44 25.38 -7.30
C THR A 332 4.54 24.80 -8.18
N SER A 333 5.58 25.58 -8.50
CA SER A 333 6.69 25.11 -9.33
C SER A 333 7.48 23.98 -8.66
N THR A 334 7.72 24.09 -7.36
CA THR A 334 8.39 23.04 -6.56
C THR A 334 7.53 21.78 -6.51
N SER A 335 6.26 21.90 -6.17
CA SER A 335 5.34 20.76 -6.12
C SER A 335 5.17 20.07 -7.47
N LEU A 336 5.13 20.81 -8.58
CA LEU A 336 5.08 20.22 -9.92
C LEU A 336 6.39 19.53 -10.32
N ASN A 337 7.56 20.00 -9.86
CA ASN A 337 8.82 19.28 -10.06
C ASN A 337 8.80 17.94 -9.34
N GLU A 338 8.37 17.90 -8.08
CA GLU A 338 8.21 16.66 -7.32
C GLU A 338 7.21 15.72 -8.01
N CYS A 339 6.06 16.23 -8.46
CA CYS A 339 5.10 15.43 -9.22
C CYS A 339 5.72 14.85 -10.51
N CYS A 340 6.57 15.62 -11.22
CA CYS A 340 7.27 15.12 -12.39
C CYS A 340 8.25 13.99 -12.02
N ASP A 341 9.04 14.15 -10.96
CA ASP A 341 9.96 13.11 -10.49
C ASP A 341 9.21 11.84 -10.05
N PHE A 342 8.10 11.99 -9.32
CA PHE A 342 7.33 10.86 -8.80
C PHE A 342 6.64 10.07 -9.92
N LEU A 343 5.98 10.76 -10.84
CA LEU A 343 5.24 10.12 -11.93
C LEU A 343 6.18 9.54 -12.99
N HIS A 344 7.36 10.15 -13.17
CA HIS A 344 8.39 9.57 -14.02
C HIS A 344 8.92 8.26 -13.45
N GLU A 345 9.21 8.20 -12.14
CA GLU A 345 9.65 6.96 -11.52
C GLU A 345 8.54 5.91 -11.50
N SER A 346 7.28 6.30 -11.27
CA SER A 346 6.16 5.36 -11.37
C SER A 346 6.05 4.76 -12.78
N TYR A 347 6.27 5.56 -13.84
CA TYR A 347 6.35 5.05 -15.21
C TYR A 347 7.52 4.08 -15.40
N ASN A 348 8.71 4.42 -14.88
CA ASN A 348 9.90 3.57 -14.96
C ASN A 348 9.67 2.19 -14.34
N ILE A 349 8.99 2.13 -13.18
CA ILE A 349 8.62 0.87 -12.53
C ILE A 349 7.71 0.03 -13.43
N ALA A 350 6.62 0.61 -13.96
CA ALA A 350 5.71 -0.10 -14.84
C ALA A 350 6.39 -0.57 -16.13
N GLU A 351 7.28 0.25 -16.71
CA GLU A 351 8.06 -0.12 -17.90
C GLU A 351 9.02 -1.28 -17.61
N LYS A 352 9.68 -1.29 -16.44
CA LYS A 352 10.56 -2.39 -16.03
C LYS A 352 9.78 -3.68 -15.84
N GLU A 353 8.67 -3.66 -15.12
CA GLU A 353 7.80 -4.82 -14.96
C GLU A 353 7.33 -5.35 -16.33
N ASN A 354 6.99 -4.45 -17.25
CA ASN A 354 6.58 -4.85 -18.60
C ASN A 354 7.69 -5.53 -19.41
N LYS A 355 8.93 -5.05 -19.29
CA LYS A 355 10.11 -5.66 -19.93
C LYS A 355 10.42 -7.06 -19.38
N GLU A 356 10.06 -7.33 -18.13
CA GLU A 356 10.26 -8.64 -17.47
C GLU A 356 9.22 -9.70 -17.86
N PHE A 357 8.27 -9.41 -18.76
CA PHE A 357 7.20 -10.34 -19.12
C PHE A 357 7.70 -11.72 -19.56
N GLY A 358 8.77 -11.79 -20.36
CA GLY A 358 9.38 -13.06 -20.76
C GLY A 358 9.83 -13.90 -19.56
N ASN A 359 10.63 -13.28 -18.69
CA ASN A 359 11.19 -13.91 -17.49
C ASN A 359 10.10 -14.29 -16.48
N ARG A 360 9.02 -13.51 -16.36
CA ARG A 360 7.88 -13.80 -15.45
C ARG A 360 7.11 -15.04 -15.90
N LYS A 361 6.91 -15.23 -17.21
CA LYS A 361 6.32 -16.47 -17.75
C LYS A 361 7.20 -17.70 -17.52
N GLU A 362 8.51 -17.56 -17.74
CA GLU A 362 9.45 -18.67 -17.53
C GLU A 362 9.51 -19.09 -16.06
N ARG A 363 9.56 -18.11 -15.14
CA ARG A 363 9.48 -18.37 -13.70
C ARG A 363 8.17 -19.04 -13.31
N LEU A 364 7.02 -18.53 -13.74
CA LEU A 364 5.73 -19.17 -13.43
C LEU A 364 5.64 -20.59 -13.98
N SER A 365 6.17 -20.82 -15.19
CA SER A 365 6.24 -22.17 -15.78
C SER A 365 7.08 -23.11 -14.94
N LYS A 366 8.23 -22.65 -14.48
CA LYS A 366 9.09 -23.40 -13.58
C LYS A 366 8.40 -23.67 -12.25
N ASP A 367 7.85 -22.65 -11.61
CA ASP A 367 7.19 -22.77 -10.31
C ASP A 367 6.01 -23.76 -10.38
N ILE A 368 5.17 -23.71 -11.42
CA ILE A 368 4.11 -24.70 -11.64
C ILE A 368 4.68 -26.12 -11.80
N LYS A 369 5.72 -26.30 -12.62
CA LYS A 369 6.33 -27.62 -12.86
C LYS A 369 6.96 -28.19 -11.60
N ASP A 370 7.57 -27.33 -10.79
CA ASP A 370 8.18 -27.71 -9.52
C ASP A 370 7.09 -28.07 -8.50
N THR A 371 6.02 -27.27 -8.35
CA THR A 371 4.92 -27.58 -7.43
C THR A 371 4.18 -28.88 -7.76
N ILE A 372 4.04 -29.23 -9.04
CA ILE A 372 3.43 -30.51 -9.45
C ILE A 372 4.43 -31.67 -9.52
N GLU A 373 5.71 -31.43 -9.22
CA GLU A 373 6.79 -32.43 -9.28
C GLU A 373 6.92 -33.11 -10.66
N LEU A 374 6.84 -32.31 -11.73
CA LEU A 374 6.84 -32.83 -13.12
C LEU A 374 8.13 -33.60 -13.47
N SER A 375 9.28 -33.15 -12.96
CA SER A 375 10.57 -33.80 -13.20
C SER A 375 10.64 -35.19 -12.55
N LEU A 376 10.09 -35.33 -11.35
CA LEU A 376 9.95 -36.60 -10.64
C LEU A 376 9.03 -37.54 -11.40
N MET A 377 7.86 -37.07 -11.84
CA MET A 377 6.93 -37.87 -12.65
C MET A 377 7.59 -38.39 -13.92
N ALA A 378 8.33 -37.55 -14.65
CA ALA A 378 9.05 -37.95 -15.85
C ALA A 378 10.19 -38.96 -15.57
N SER A 379 10.91 -38.78 -14.46
CA SER A 379 11.95 -39.72 -14.04
C SER A 379 11.39 -41.10 -13.71
N ILE A 380 10.29 -41.16 -12.95
CA ILE A 380 9.67 -42.44 -12.59
C ILE A 380 8.99 -43.08 -13.80
N HIS A 381 8.36 -42.29 -14.68
CA HIS A 381 7.83 -42.78 -15.96
C HIS A 381 8.91 -43.50 -16.78
N THR A 382 10.09 -42.90 -16.93
CA THR A 382 11.22 -43.51 -17.65
C THR A 382 11.64 -44.84 -17.01
N GLN A 383 11.69 -44.91 -15.68
CA GLN A 383 12.03 -46.13 -14.95
C GLN A 383 10.97 -47.22 -15.12
N LEU A 384 9.68 -46.86 -15.06
CA LEU A 384 8.56 -47.78 -15.29
C LEU A 384 8.52 -48.28 -16.73
N GLU A 385 8.84 -47.43 -17.71
CA GLU A 385 8.94 -47.81 -19.12
C GLU A 385 10.05 -48.85 -19.36
N MET A 386 11.17 -48.74 -18.64
CA MET A 386 12.25 -49.73 -18.70
C MET A 386 11.95 -51.02 -17.94
N ALA A 387 11.36 -50.93 -16.75
CA ALA A 387 11.14 -52.08 -15.86
C ALA A 387 9.93 -52.93 -16.26
N ALA A 388 8.84 -52.32 -16.78
CA ALA A 388 7.60 -53.04 -17.07
C ALA A 388 7.77 -54.17 -18.11
N PRO A 389 8.50 -53.99 -19.24
CA PRO A 389 8.73 -55.09 -20.19
C PRO A 389 9.51 -56.26 -19.58
N GLN A 390 10.48 -55.96 -18.71
CA GLN A 390 11.27 -56.98 -18.02
C GLN A 390 10.39 -57.78 -17.05
N LEU A 391 9.58 -57.10 -16.22
CA LEU A 391 8.64 -57.78 -15.33
C LEU A 391 7.66 -58.64 -16.13
N ILE A 392 7.08 -58.11 -17.21
CA ILE A 392 6.13 -58.85 -18.06
C ILE A 392 6.79 -60.10 -18.65
N SER A 393 8.04 -59.99 -19.13
CA SER A 393 8.77 -61.14 -19.69
C SER A 393 9.03 -62.22 -18.65
N ILE A 394 9.51 -61.86 -17.46
CA ILE A 394 9.79 -62.82 -16.36
C ILE A 394 8.48 -63.46 -15.88
N LEU A 395 7.41 -62.66 -15.80
CA LEU A 395 6.08 -63.11 -15.41
C LEU A 395 5.49 -64.09 -16.43
N ASP A 396 5.61 -63.82 -17.73
CA ASP A 396 5.21 -64.72 -18.81
C ASP A 396 6.01 -66.04 -18.76
N GLU A 397 7.33 -65.97 -18.53
CA GLU A 397 8.19 -67.15 -18.38
C GLU A 397 7.77 -68.02 -17.18
N ALA A 398 7.54 -67.41 -16.02
CA ALA A 398 7.09 -68.11 -14.82
C ALA A 398 5.75 -68.82 -15.03
N GLU A 399 4.78 -68.15 -15.67
CA GLU A 399 3.46 -68.71 -15.95
C GLU A 399 3.53 -69.89 -16.93
N VAL A 400 4.37 -69.80 -17.97
CA VAL A 400 4.58 -70.90 -18.93
C VAL A 400 5.20 -72.12 -18.24
N ILE A 401 6.21 -71.91 -17.38
CA ILE A 401 6.86 -73.01 -16.66
C ILE A 401 5.87 -73.66 -15.67
N LEU A 402 5.16 -72.85 -14.88
CA LEU A 402 4.15 -73.34 -13.93
C LEU A 402 3.04 -74.12 -14.63
N THR A 403 2.52 -73.60 -15.74
CA THR A 403 1.49 -74.27 -16.55
C THR A 403 1.99 -75.60 -17.09
N SER A 404 3.22 -75.65 -17.61
CA SER A 404 3.81 -76.88 -18.15
C SER A 404 3.96 -77.95 -17.06
N ILE A 405 4.41 -77.57 -15.86
CA ILE A 405 4.52 -78.51 -14.73
C ILE A 405 3.11 -78.96 -14.28
N ASN A 406 2.16 -78.04 -14.16
CA ASN A 406 0.78 -78.35 -13.80
C ASN A 406 0.12 -79.32 -14.78
N GLN A 407 0.36 -79.16 -16.09
CA GLN A 407 -0.14 -80.09 -17.12
C GLN A 407 0.43 -81.50 -16.97
N ILE A 408 1.72 -81.64 -16.63
CA ILE A 408 2.35 -82.97 -16.42
C ILE A 408 1.83 -83.63 -15.13
N LEU A 409 1.55 -82.81 -14.11
CA LEU A 409 1.09 -83.29 -12.80
C LEU A 409 -0.43 -83.50 -12.72
N GLU A 410 -1.20 -82.94 -13.66
CA GLU A 410 -2.66 -83.02 -13.76
C GLU A 410 -3.36 -82.72 -12.42
N ASP A 411 -4.38 -83.49 -12.04
CA ASP A 411 -5.13 -83.36 -10.78
C ASP A 411 -4.27 -83.54 -9.52
N SER A 412 -3.02 -84.01 -9.67
CA SER A 412 -2.08 -84.17 -8.56
C SER A 412 -1.24 -82.93 -8.30
N SER A 413 -1.37 -81.85 -9.08
CA SER A 413 -0.48 -80.69 -8.94
C SER A 413 -0.77 -79.86 -7.67
N PRO A 414 0.23 -79.67 -6.78
CA PRO A 414 0.09 -78.81 -5.61
C PRO A 414 0.53 -77.35 -5.87
N LEU A 415 0.94 -77.00 -7.09
CA LEU A 415 1.44 -75.65 -7.40
C LEU A 415 0.29 -74.66 -7.65
N PRO A 416 0.36 -73.45 -7.08
CA PRO A 416 -0.64 -72.41 -7.34
C PRO A 416 -0.51 -71.87 -8.77
N LYS A 417 -1.60 -71.26 -9.27
CA LYS A 417 -1.54 -70.34 -10.41
C LYS A 417 -1.04 -68.98 -9.92
N LEU A 418 -0.46 -68.17 -10.81
CA LEU A 418 -0.07 -66.81 -10.47
C LEU A 418 -1.29 -65.88 -10.45
N GLU A 419 -1.88 -65.69 -9.27
CA GLU A 419 -3.04 -64.82 -9.13
C GLU A 419 -2.70 -63.36 -9.44
N GLY A 420 -3.50 -62.72 -10.31
CA GLY A 420 -3.29 -61.34 -10.73
C GLY A 420 -2.42 -61.16 -11.98
N TYR A 421 -1.90 -62.24 -12.58
CA TYR A 421 -1.08 -62.24 -13.81
C TYR A 421 -1.63 -61.32 -14.92
N GLY A 422 -2.84 -61.60 -15.41
CA GLY A 422 -3.45 -60.87 -16.53
C GLY A 422 -3.69 -59.38 -16.20
N PRO A 423 -4.39 -59.07 -15.09
CA PRO A 423 -4.63 -57.70 -14.68
C PRO A 423 -3.35 -56.87 -14.50
N ILE A 424 -2.26 -57.41 -13.93
CA ILE A 424 -1.00 -56.69 -13.76
C ILE A 424 -0.41 -56.30 -15.11
N LYS A 425 -0.34 -57.24 -16.06
CA LYS A 425 0.22 -57.02 -17.39
C LYS A 425 -0.54 -55.93 -18.17
N GLU A 426 -1.87 -56.02 -18.20
CA GLU A 426 -2.72 -55.05 -18.90
C GLU A 426 -2.64 -53.65 -18.26
N ASN A 427 -2.64 -53.59 -16.93
CA ASN A 427 -2.61 -52.34 -16.18
C ASN A 427 -1.25 -51.62 -16.29
N LEU A 428 -0.13 -52.35 -16.29
CA LEU A 428 1.21 -51.74 -16.45
C LEU A 428 1.37 -51.07 -17.81
N ILE A 429 0.92 -51.72 -18.89
CA ILE A 429 0.96 -51.15 -20.25
C ILE A 429 0.07 -49.92 -20.34
N SER A 430 -1.16 -50.02 -19.84
CA SER A 430 -2.13 -48.92 -19.86
C SER A 430 -1.63 -47.72 -19.05
N ASN A 431 -1.02 -47.97 -17.89
CA ASN A 431 -0.46 -46.93 -17.05
C ASN A 431 0.66 -46.13 -17.73
N ASN A 432 1.62 -46.83 -18.34
CA ASN A 432 2.76 -46.19 -19.01
C ASN A 432 2.31 -45.24 -20.13
N ASN A 433 1.28 -45.62 -20.88
CA ASN A 433 0.71 -44.77 -21.93
C ASN A 433 -0.01 -43.54 -21.37
N LEU A 434 -0.82 -43.72 -20.32
CA LEU A 434 -1.54 -42.61 -19.69
C LEU A 434 -0.61 -41.60 -19.02
N LEU A 435 0.41 -42.08 -18.29
CA LEU A 435 1.38 -41.22 -17.62
C LEU A 435 2.20 -40.41 -18.64
N ARG A 436 2.64 -41.05 -19.74
CA ARG A 436 3.29 -40.37 -20.87
C ARG A 436 2.42 -39.25 -21.42
N ASN A 437 1.15 -39.56 -21.74
CA ASN A 437 0.21 -38.59 -22.28
C ASN A 437 0.00 -37.39 -21.33
N GLY A 438 -0.10 -37.63 -20.03
CA GLY A 438 -0.21 -36.56 -19.03
C GLY A 438 1.01 -35.62 -19.02
N ILE A 439 2.21 -36.18 -18.99
CA ILE A 439 3.47 -35.42 -19.02
C ILE A 439 3.62 -34.62 -20.32
N GLU A 440 3.29 -35.22 -21.46
CA GLU A 440 3.33 -34.56 -22.78
C GLU A 440 2.28 -33.44 -22.88
N THR A 441 1.07 -33.66 -22.35
CA THR A 441 -0.01 -32.66 -22.32
C THR A 441 0.41 -31.44 -21.50
N ILE A 442 1.02 -31.65 -20.33
CA ILE A 442 1.55 -30.55 -19.50
C ILE A 442 2.62 -29.77 -20.27
N ASN A 443 3.61 -30.46 -20.85
CA ASN A 443 4.71 -29.79 -21.56
C ASN A 443 4.24 -29.01 -22.80
N THR A 444 3.18 -29.47 -23.46
CA THR A 444 2.62 -28.83 -24.66
C THR A 444 1.73 -27.64 -24.32
N ASN A 445 0.84 -27.78 -23.32
CA ASN A 445 -0.25 -26.83 -23.10
C ASN A 445 0.01 -25.79 -22.01
N LEU A 446 0.92 -26.06 -21.06
CA LEU A 446 1.18 -25.17 -19.92
C LEU A 446 1.60 -23.76 -20.37
N GLY A 447 2.40 -23.67 -21.44
CA GLY A 447 2.84 -22.38 -21.98
C GLY A 447 1.69 -21.48 -22.45
N ASP A 448 0.64 -22.06 -23.02
CA ASP A 448 -0.54 -21.32 -23.47
C ASP A 448 -1.44 -20.92 -22.30
N VAL A 449 -1.60 -21.80 -21.30
CA VAL A 449 -2.29 -21.47 -20.04
C VAL A 449 -1.60 -20.28 -19.38
N ILE A 450 -0.27 -20.30 -19.28
CA ILE A 450 0.51 -19.20 -18.70
C ILE A 450 0.30 -17.90 -19.46
N LYS A 451 0.29 -17.90 -20.80
CA LYS A 451 -0.03 -16.68 -21.57
C LYS A 451 -1.40 -16.12 -21.20
N GLN A 452 -2.39 -16.99 -20.95
CA GLN A 452 -3.75 -16.58 -20.59
C GLN A 452 -3.89 -16.07 -19.15
N ILE A 453 -2.99 -16.45 -18.24
CA ILE A 453 -2.93 -15.89 -16.87
C ILE A 453 -2.55 -14.42 -16.91
N PHE A 454 -1.54 -14.07 -17.71
CA PHE A 454 -1.09 -12.68 -17.85
C PHE A 454 -2.01 -11.85 -18.75
N LYS A 455 -2.69 -12.47 -19.72
CA LYS A 455 -3.53 -11.73 -20.67
C LYS A 455 -4.67 -11.02 -19.96
N ASN A 456 -4.80 -9.73 -20.24
CA ASN A 456 -5.81 -8.88 -19.65
C ASN A 456 -7.22 -9.07 -20.20
N ILE A 457 -8.20 -8.96 -19.29
CA ILE A 457 -9.63 -9.24 -19.51
C ILE A 457 -10.35 -8.13 -20.30
N VAL A 458 -9.86 -6.88 -20.25
CA VAL A 458 -10.54 -5.67 -20.75
C VAL A 458 -10.04 -5.19 -22.12
N HIS A 459 -8.73 -5.12 -22.30
CA HIS A 459 -8.03 -4.61 -23.48
C HIS A 459 -7.16 -5.68 -24.18
N GLU A 460 -7.23 -6.94 -23.72
CA GLU A 460 -6.51 -8.07 -24.31
C GLU A 460 -4.97 -7.91 -24.36
N LEU A 461 -4.41 -7.09 -23.48
CA LEU A 461 -2.96 -6.90 -23.40
C LEU A 461 -2.30 -8.19 -22.90
N MET A 462 -1.26 -8.66 -23.60
CA MET A 462 -0.59 -9.93 -23.28
C MET A 462 0.08 -9.94 -21.90
N ASP A 463 0.58 -8.79 -21.47
CA ASP A 463 1.15 -8.59 -20.13
C ASP A 463 0.25 -7.65 -19.34
N GLY A 464 -0.89 -8.18 -18.93
CA GLY A 464 -2.12 -7.45 -18.69
C GLY A 464 -1.99 -6.24 -17.78
N VAL A 465 -1.58 -6.47 -16.54
CA VAL A 465 -1.49 -5.42 -15.51
C VAL A 465 -0.34 -4.46 -15.81
N ALA A 466 0.89 -4.97 -15.99
CA ALA A 466 2.07 -4.14 -16.19
C ALA A 466 2.00 -3.32 -17.49
N ALA A 467 1.48 -3.87 -18.58
CA ALA A 467 1.30 -3.13 -19.83
C ALA A 467 0.19 -2.07 -19.71
N GLU A 468 -0.90 -2.35 -19.00
CA GLU A 468 -1.98 -1.37 -18.80
C GLU A 468 -1.48 -0.19 -17.95
N LEU A 469 -0.77 -0.48 -16.86
CA LEU A 469 -0.11 0.52 -16.01
C LEU A 469 0.89 1.36 -16.80
N MET A 470 1.80 0.73 -17.53
CA MET A 470 2.82 1.43 -18.32
C MET A 470 2.19 2.39 -19.34
N LYS A 471 1.16 1.92 -20.07
CA LYS A 471 0.46 2.76 -21.06
C LYS A 471 -0.30 3.91 -20.41
N HIS A 472 -0.95 3.67 -19.26
CA HIS A 472 -1.60 4.72 -18.49
C HIS A 472 -0.59 5.78 -18.01
N LEU A 473 0.48 5.33 -17.35
CA LEU A 473 1.48 6.19 -16.73
C LEU A 473 2.31 6.95 -17.75
N LYS A 474 2.52 6.42 -18.95
CA LYS A 474 3.14 7.16 -20.04
C LYS A 474 2.37 8.44 -20.40
N ILE A 475 1.05 8.36 -20.43
CA ILE A 475 0.17 9.53 -20.69
C ILE A 475 0.27 10.50 -19.52
N VAL A 476 0.18 9.99 -18.28
CA VAL A 476 0.24 10.79 -17.05
C VAL A 476 1.58 11.53 -16.90
N ASP A 477 2.71 10.84 -17.11
CA ASP A 477 4.07 11.41 -17.09
C ASP A 477 4.23 12.53 -18.14
N SER A 478 3.69 12.34 -19.34
CA SER A 478 3.70 13.37 -20.38
C SER A 478 2.83 14.58 -20.02
N ASN A 479 1.65 14.33 -19.45
CA ASN A 479 0.71 15.38 -19.04
C ASN A 479 1.30 16.23 -17.91
N ILE A 480 1.88 15.64 -16.86
CA ILE A 480 2.43 16.41 -15.74
C ILE A 480 3.60 17.31 -16.19
N LYS A 481 4.47 16.83 -17.08
CA LYS A 481 5.54 17.61 -17.70
C LYS A 481 4.98 18.79 -18.50
N SER A 482 3.84 18.59 -19.17
CA SER A 482 3.13 19.64 -19.89
C SER A 482 2.54 20.68 -18.93
N ILE A 483 1.92 20.26 -17.82
CA ILE A 483 1.42 21.17 -16.77
C ILE A 483 2.55 21.99 -16.16
N LYS A 484 3.72 21.39 -15.87
CA LYS A 484 4.88 22.13 -15.37
C LYS A 484 5.29 23.25 -16.33
N LYS A 485 5.37 22.97 -17.63
CA LYS A 485 5.66 23.97 -18.66
C LYS A 485 4.57 25.05 -18.75
N GLN A 486 3.31 24.68 -18.57
CA GLN A 486 2.19 25.63 -18.53
C GLN A 486 2.28 26.54 -17.30
N ASN A 487 2.60 26.00 -16.12
CA ASN A 487 2.85 26.79 -14.91
C ASN A 487 4.00 27.79 -15.09
N ASP A 488 5.11 27.36 -15.70
CA ASP A 488 6.25 28.26 -15.98
C ASP A 488 5.88 29.37 -16.96
N THR A 489 5.00 29.07 -17.92
CA THR A 489 4.46 30.06 -18.86
C THR A 489 3.55 31.04 -18.15
N PHE A 490 2.67 30.56 -17.27
CA PHE A 490 1.79 31.41 -16.46
C PHE A 490 2.58 32.32 -15.52
N GLY A 491 3.65 31.83 -14.91
CA GLY A 491 4.58 32.64 -14.11
C GLY A 491 5.21 33.79 -14.90
N LYS A 492 5.54 33.59 -16.18
CA LYS A 492 6.01 34.66 -17.07
C LYS A 492 4.90 35.65 -17.41
N GLN A 493 3.68 35.15 -17.65
CA GLN A 493 2.52 35.99 -17.91
C GLN A 493 2.23 36.95 -16.74
N ILE A 494 2.27 36.45 -15.49
CA ILE A 494 2.10 37.28 -14.29
C ILE A 494 3.15 38.39 -14.24
N LYS A 495 4.42 38.07 -14.56
CA LYS A 495 5.51 39.06 -14.60
C LYS A 495 5.29 40.12 -15.67
N ASP A 496 4.82 39.73 -16.86
CA ASP A 496 4.48 40.68 -17.92
C ASP A 496 3.40 41.66 -17.48
N VAL A 497 2.32 41.16 -16.85
CA VAL A 497 1.21 42.00 -16.36
C VAL A 497 1.67 42.92 -15.23
N LYS A 498 2.47 42.40 -14.30
CA LYS A 498 3.06 43.22 -13.22
C LYS A 498 3.89 44.37 -13.79
N LYS A 499 4.76 44.10 -14.77
CA LYS A 499 5.59 45.13 -15.40
C LYS A 499 4.74 46.20 -16.10
N ILE A 500 3.67 45.79 -16.77
CA ILE A 500 2.72 46.73 -17.40
C ILE A 500 2.05 47.63 -16.36
N MET A 501 1.65 47.08 -15.21
CA MET A 501 1.07 47.87 -14.13
C MET A 501 2.09 48.83 -13.52
N GLU A 502 3.35 48.42 -13.33
CA GLU A 502 4.43 49.31 -12.87
C GLU A 502 4.69 50.46 -13.86
N GLU A 503 4.70 50.18 -15.16
CA GLU A 503 4.86 51.17 -16.21
C GLU A 503 3.64 52.12 -16.29
N GLN A 504 2.41 51.61 -16.11
CA GLN A 504 1.19 52.42 -16.03
C GLN A 504 1.23 53.37 -14.82
N ASP A 505 1.55 52.86 -13.63
CA ASP A 505 1.66 53.67 -12.41
C ASP A 505 2.70 54.77 -12.56
N ALA A 506 3.82 54.50 -13.24
CA ALA A 506 4.88 55.49 -13.48
C ALA A 506 4.50 56.57 -14.51
N THR A 507 3.70 56.23 -15.53
CA THR A 507 3.42 57.10 -16.69
C THR A 507 2.06 57.81 -16.64
N ILE A 508 1.18 57.44 -15.71
CA ILE A 508 -0.11 58.12 -15.47
C ILE A 508 0.09 59.62 -15.18
N LEU A 509 1.16 60.00 -14.48
CA LEU A 509 1.50 61.41 -14.22
C LEU A 509 2.00 62.15 -15.46
N ASP A 510 2.52 61.43 -16.45
CA ASP A 510 3.07 61.97 -17.70
C ASP A 510 2.02 62.02 -18.84
N GLY A 511 0.77 61.62 -18.58
CA GLY A 511 -0.34 61.66 -19.54
C GLY A 511 -0.26 60.63 -20.67
N ASN A 512 0.68 59.68 -20.60
CA ASN A 512 0.82 58.64 -21.61
C ASN A 512 0.09 57.35 -21.20
N VAL A 513 -1.12 57.16 -21.74
CA VAL A 513 -1.98 56.00 -21.45
C VAL A 513 -1.84 54.84 -22.45
N ASN A 514 -0.97 54.96 -23.46
CA ASN A 514 -0.81 53.95 -24.51
C ASN A 514 0.27 52.91 -24.15
N ILE A 515 -0.05 51.97 -23.25
CA ILE A 515 0.81 50.81 -22.96
C ILE A 515 0.28 49.59 -23.72
N ARG A 516 1.11 49.04 -24.61
CA ARG A 516 0.76 47.88 -25.45
C ARG A 516 0.99 46.58 -24.69
N TYR A 517 -0.09 45.84 -24.44
CA TYR A 517 0.00 44.46 -23.97
C TYR A 517 0.34 43.51 -25.13
N SER A 518 1.19 42.52 -24.86
CA SER A 518 1.47 41.41 -25.79
C SER A 518 1.11 40.08 -25.17
N ASN A 519 0.31 39.26 -25.87
CA ASN A 519 -0.13 37.92 -25.45
C ASN A 519 0.96 36.83 -25.61
N ASN A 520 2.24 37.20 -25.48
CA ASN A 520 3.37 36.31 -25.80
C ASN A 520 3.48 35.11 -24.85
N HIS A 521 2.98 35.22 -23.61
CA HIS A 521 3.04 34.17 -22.59
C HIS A 521 1.67 33.60 -22.18
N MET A 522 0.77 33.36 -23.14
CA MET A 522 -0.51 32.72 -22.85
C MET A 522 -0.39 31.19 -22.76
N VAL A 523 -1.00 30.58 -21.74
CA VAL A 523 -1.03 29.13 -21.56
C VAL A 523 -1.89 28.47 -22.64
N LYS A 524 -1.40 27.36 -23.22
CA LYS A 524 -2.07 26.62 -24.31
C LYS A 524 -1.90 25.12 -24.15
N GLY A 525 -2.80 24.35 -24.76
CA GLY A 525 -2.78 22.89 -24.80
C GLY A 525 -3.68 22.22 -23.76
N LYS A 526 -4.35 21.14 -24.13
CA LYS A 526 -5.19 20.31 -23.25
C LYS A 526 -4.46 18.99 -22.94
N MET A 527 -4.72 18.43 -21.77
CA MET A 527 -4.16 17.14 -21.38
C MET A 527 -4.88 15.98 -22.08
N GLU A 528 -4.13 14.94 -22.44
CA GLU A 528 -4.68 13.72 -23.01
C GLU A 528 -5.33 12.88 -21.92
N LYS A 529 -6.60 12.48 -22.11
CA LYS A 529 -7.27 11.57 -21.18
C LYS A 529 -6.79 10.13 -21.41
N SER A 530 -6.40 9.44 -20.34
CA SER A 530 -6.04 8.03 -20.41
C SER A 530 -7.28 7.15 -20.46
N HIS A 531 -7.37 6.29 -21.48
CA HIS A 531 -8.42 5.29 -21.65
C HIS A 531 -8.10 3.94 -20.99
N TYR A 532 -6.92 3.83 -20.37
CA TYR A 532 -6.46 2.68 -19.60
C TYR A 532 -6.92 2.77 -18.13
N LEU A 533 -6.80 1.64 -17.40
CA LEU A 533 -7.22 1.43 -16.03
C LEU A 533 -8.71 1.74 -15.83
N LYS A 534 -9.56 1.17 -16.69
CA LYS A 534 -11.03 1.35 -16.60
C LYS A 534 -11.58 0.87 -15.25
N ASN A 535 -11.03 -0.24 -14.74
CA ASN A 535 -11.37 -0.82 -13.45
C ASN A 535 -10.41 -0.34 -12.33
N LYS A 536 -9.68 0.76 -12.55
CA LYS A 536 -8.67 1.28 -11.60
C LYS A 536 -7.67 0.16 -11.22
N MET A 537 -7.19 0.13 -9.98
CA MET A 537 -6.30 -0.91 -9.47
C MET A 537 -6.98 -2.24 -9.13
N SER A 538 -8.32 -2.36 -9.18
CA SER A 538 -8.99 -3.67 -9.00
C SER A 538 -8.52 -4.69 -10.04
N ILE A 539 -8.04 -4.19 -11.19
CA ILE A 539 -7.42 -4.97 -12.25
C ILE A 539 -6.36 -5.95 -11.72
N LEU A 540 -5.59 -5.59 -10.68
CA LEU A 540 -4.57 -6.45 -10.11
C LEU A 540 -5.20 -7.69 -9.46
N ASN A 541 -6.15 -7.49 -8.54
CA ASN A 541 -6.86 -8.58 -7.85
C ASN A 541 -7.66 -9.43 -8.84
N ASP A 542 -8.39 -8.79 -9.76
CA ASP A 542 -9.17 -9.47 -10.80
C ASP A 542 -8.28 -10.41 -11.65
N HIS A 543 -7.05 -9.97 -11.98
CA HIS A 543 -6.10 -10.80 -12.72
C HIS A 543 -5.50 -11.93 -11.90
N ILE A 544 -5.19 -11.67 -10.62
CA ILE A 544 -4.71 -12.71 -9.70
C ILE A 544 -5.75 -13.82 -9.58
N ASP A 545 -7.00 -13.47 -9.26
CA ASP A 545 -8.07 -14.45 -9.05
C ASP A 545 -8.39 -15.22 -10.33
N ASN A 546 -8.46 -14.54 -11.48
CA ASN A 546 -8.62 -15.19 -12.78
C ASN A 546 -7.42 -16.09 -13.14
N GLY A 547 -6.20 -15.67 -12.80
CA GLY A 547 -4.98 -16.45 -13.02
C GLY A 547 -4.95 -17.73 -12.19
N VAL A 548 -5.25 -17.62 -10.90
CA VAL A 548 -5.40 -18.74 -9.95
C VAL A 548 -6.46 -19.72 -10.46
N LYS A 549 -7.62 -19.20 -10.87
CA LYS A 549 -8.70 -20.02 -11.43
C LYS A 549 -8.28 -20.76 -12.70
N LYS A 550 -7.65 -20.08 -13.67
CA LYS A 550 -7.21 -20.70 -14.93
C LYS A 550 -6.21 -21.85 -14.71
N ILE A 551 -5.32 -21.71 -13.73
CA ILE A 551 -4.41 -22.80 -13.33
C ILE A 551 -5.21 -23.92 -12.69
N GLY A 552 -6.11 -23.61 -11.74
CA GLY A 552 -6.99 -24.60 -11.11
C GLY A 552 -7.75 -25.42 -12.14
N ASP A 553 -8.49 -24.76 -13.04
CA ASP A 553 -9.26 -25.38 -14.11
C ASP A 553 -8.37 -26.26 -15.02
N PHE A 554 -7.15 -25.83 -15.31
CA PHE A 554 -6.19 -26.61 -16.10
C PHE A 554 -5.71 -27.87 -15.38
N LEU A 555 -5.35 -27.76 -14.09
CA LEU A 555 -4.85 -28.87 -13.29
C LEU A 555 -5.97 -29.87 -12.97
N GLU A 556 -7.18 -29.40 -12.69
CA GLU A 556 -8.37 -30.24 -12.49
C GLU A 556 -8.72 -30.99 -13.77
N GLY A 557 -8.72 -30.31 -14.92
CA GLY A 557 -8.90 -30.95 -16.22
C GLY A 557 -7.83 -32.02 -16.52
N LEU A 558 -6.57 -31.81 -16.13
CA LEU A 558 -5.52 -32.82 -16.25
C LEU A 558 -5.76 -34.02 -15.33
N TYR A 559 -6.20 -33.76 -14.10
CA TYR A 559 -6.53 -34.80 -13.14
C TYR A 559 -7.65 -35.69 -13.66
N ASP A 560 -8.80 -35.10 -14.01
CA ASP A 560 -9.99 -35.84 -14.42
C ASP A 560 -9.76 -36.67 -15.69
N ASN A 561 -9.09 -36.08 -16.69
CA ASN A 561 -8.92 -36.71 -17.98
C ASN A 561 -7.77 -37.73 -18.03
N VAL A 562 -6.77 -37.59 -17.15
CA VAL A 562 -5.56 -38.43 -17.20
C VAL A 562 -5.28 -39.07 -15.84
N PHE A 563 -4.93 -38.26 -14.85
CA PHE A 563 -4.28 -38.77 -13.63
C PHE A 563 -5.23 -39.53 -12.68
N ALA A 564 -6.53 -39.26 -12.70
CA ALA A 564 -7.52 -40.04 -11.96
C ALA A 564 -7.55 -41.51 -12.42
N SER A 565 -7.38 -41.75 -13.72
CA SER A 565 -7.26 -43.11 -14.27
C SER A 565 -5.93 -43.75 -13.89
N ASN A 566 -4.82 -43.02 -13.92
CA ASN A 566 -3.53 -43.52 -13.43
C ASN A 566 -3.62 -43.95 -11.97
N SER A 567 -4.21 -43.12 -11.10
CA SER A 567 -4.36 -43.39 -9.67
C SER A 567 -5.14 -44.69 -9.40
N LYS A 568 -6.27 -44.89 -10.10
CA LYS A 568 -7.05 -46.14 -10.03
C LYS A 568 -6.24 -47.36 -10.48
N ILE A 569 -5.51 -47.22 -11.59
CA ILE A 569 -4.66 -48.30 -12.12
C ILE A 569 -3.54 -48.64 -11.13
N TYR A 570 -2.91 -47.64 -10.51
CA TYR A 570 -1.88 -47.87 -9.48
C TYR A 570 -2.44 -48.64 -8.29
N HIS A 571 -3.62 -48.28 -7.80
CA HIS A 571 -4.27 -49.00 -6.71
C HIS A 571 -4.51 -50.48 -7.08
N ASN A 572 -5.04 -50.73 -8.28
CA ASN A 572 -5.28 -52.10 -8.78
C ASN A 572 -3.97 -52.90 -8.91
N ILE A 573 -2.89 -52.29 -9.43
CA ILE A 573 -1.59 -52.95 -9.54
C ILE A 573 -1.06 -53.34 -8.17
N LEU A 574 -1.12 -52.42 -7.18
CA LEU A 574 -0.63 -52.68 -5.82
C LEU A 574 -1.41 -53.81 -5.15
N GLU A 575 -2.74 -53.84 -5.28
CA GLU A 575 -3.58 -54.92 -4.75
C GLU A 575 -3.22 -56.28 -5.37
N HIS A 576 -3.03 -56.32 -6.69
CA HIS A 576 -2.67 -57.56 -7.38
C HIS A 576 -1.23 -58.01 -7.13
N PHE A 577 -0.29 -57.09 -6.90
CA PHE A 577 1.08 -57.45 -6.51
C PHE A 577 1.12 -58.22 -5.20
N ASP A 578 0.31 -57.87 -4.21
CA ASP A 578 0.27 -58.60 -2.94
C ASP A 578 -0.23 -60.05 -3.13
N ARG A 579 -1.23 -60.27 -4.00
CA ARG A 579 -1.70 -61.61 -4.37
C ARG A 579 -0.67 -62.41 -5.15
N LEU A 580 0.03 -61.74 -6.07
CA LEU A 580 1.07 -62.36 -6.88
C LEU A 580 2.25 -62.79 -6.00
N LEU A 581 2.71 -61.95 -5.08
CA LEU A 581 3.75 -62.27 -4.11
C LEU A 581 3.37 -63.48 -3.24
N SER A 582 2.13 -63.53 -2.75
CA SER A 582 1.64 -64.69 -1.99
C SER A 582 1.64 -65.99 -2.81
N SER A 583 1.28 -65.91 -4.10
CA SER A 583 1.33 -67.04 -5.03
C SER A 583 2.77 -67.52 -5.27
N ILE A 584 3.72 -66.59 -5.40
CA ILE A 584 5.15 -66.88 -5.55
C ILE A 584 5.68 -67.60 -4.30
N HIS A 585 5.49 -67.05 -3.10
CA HIS A 585 5.95 -67.68 -1.86
C HIS A 585 5.33 -69.05 -1.62
N THR A 586 4.06 -69.23 -1.99
CA THR A 586 3.39 -70.53 -1.93
C THR A 586 4.04 -71.52 -2.91
N ALA A 587 4.30 -71.12 -4.15
CA ALA A 587 4.99 -71.95 -5.13
C ALA A 587 6.39 -72.35 -4.65
N GLU A 588 7.18 -71.42 -4.11
CA GLU A 588 8.52 -71.68 -3.57
C GLU A 588 8.50 -72.68 -2.41
N SER A 589 7.54 -72.53 -1.49
CA SER A 589 7.33 -73.44 -0.36
C SER A 589 6.98 -74.85 -0.85
N VAL A 590 6.03 -74.96 -1.79
CA VAL A 590 5.62 -76.23 -2.40
C VAL A 590 6.79 -76.89 -3.11
N ILE A 591 7.55 -76.15 -3.92
CA ILE A 591 8.73 -76.66 -4.66
C ILE A 591 9.81 -77.20 -3.72
N SER A 592 9.95 -76.57 -2.56
CA SER A 592 10.94 -76.94 -1.55
C SER A 592 10.55 -78.19 -0.74
N SER A 593 9.25 -78.51 -0.71
CA SER A 593 8.70 -79.62 0.08
C SER A 593 9.22 -81.00 -0.35
N PRO A 594 9.42 -81.93 0.59
CA PRO A 594 9.80 -83.32 0.27
C PRO A 594 8.77 -84.03 -0.62
N GLN A 595 7.48 -83.73 -0.41
CA GLN A 595 6.37 -84.35 -1.14
C GLN A 595 6.39 -83.97 -2.63
N PHE A 596 6.61 -82.69 -2.95
CA PHE A 596 6.73 -82.24 -4.33
C PHE A 596 7.98 -82.80 -5.03
N LYS A 597 9.11 -82.90 -4.32
CA LYS A 597 10.34 -83.52 -4.86
C LYS A 597 10.16 -85.00 -5.19
N LEU A 598 9.33 -85.73 -4.44
CA LEU A 598 8.98 -87.12 -4.74
C LEU A 598 7.99 -87.21 -5.91
N LEU A 599 6.97 -86.36 -5.92
CA LEU A 599 5.95 -86.31 -6.97
C LEU A 599 6.57 -86.00 -8.34
N THR A 600 7.45 -85.00 -8.41
CA THR A 600 8.14 -84.61 -9.66
C THR A 600 9.06 -85.71 -10.20
N LYS A 601 9.72 -86.49 -9.33
CA LYS A 601 10.52 -87.66 -9.73
C LYS A 601 9.66 -88.80 -10.27
N THR A 602 8.53 -89.09 -9.62
CA THR A 602 7.63 -90.20 -10.00
C THR A 602 6.85 -89.93 -11.28
N ARG A 603 6.49 -88.67 -11.54
CA ARG A 603 5.80 -88.22 -12.75
C ARG A 603 6.74 -87.80 -13.89
N LEU A 604 8.05 -88.03 -13.75
CA LEU A 604 9.08 -87.73 -14.75
C LEU A 604 9.08 -86.26 -15.23
N VAL A 605 8.83 -85.31 -14.33
CA VAL A 605 8.95 -83.87 -14.63
C VAL A 605 10.43 -83.56 -14.89
N SER A 606 10.72 -82.85 -15.99
CA SER A 606 12.08 -82.49 -16.37
C SER A 606 12.79 -81.71 -15.24
N PRO A 607 13.98 -82.15 -14.78
CA PRO A 607 14.76 -81.41 -13.78
C PRO A 607 15.10 -79.99 -14.20
N LEU A 608 15.25 -79.75 -15.51
CA LEU A 608 15.53 -78.43 -16.07
C LEU A 608 14.38 -77.45 -15.83
N LEU A 609 13.12 -77.89 -15.98
CA LEU A 609 11.94 -77.05 -15.71
C LEU A 609 11.87 -76.62 -14.23
N ILE A 610 12.19 -77.54 -13.32
CA ILE A 610 12.22 -77.26 -11.88
C ILE A 610 13.36 -76.30 -11.52
N SER A 611 14.55 -76.45 -12.13
CA SER A 611 15.65 -75.50 -11.90
C SER A 611 15.37 -74.12 -12.48
N SER A 612 14.74 -74.04 -13.66
CA SER A 612 14.33 -72.77 -14.26
C SER A 612 13.32 -72.06 -13.37
N LEU A 613 12.26 -72.76 -12.92
CA LEU A 613 11.26 -72.17 -12.02
C LEU A 613 11.87 -71.62 -10.72
N LYS A 614 12.81 -72.34 -10.12
CA LYS A 614 13.54 -71.89 -8.91
C LYS A 614 14.40 -70.64 -9.13
N ALA A 615 14.85 -70.41 -10.36
CA ALA A 615 15.61 -69.21 -10.70
C ALA A 615 14.66 -68.04 -11.03
N THR A 616 13.57 -68.30 -11.75
CA THR A 616 12.63 -67.27 -12.22
C THR A 616 11.80 -66.66 -11.08
N LEU A 617 11.36 -67.45 -10.09
CA LEU A 617 10.49 -66.96 -8.99
C LEU A 617 11.14 -65.85 -8.13
N PRO A 618 12.41 -65.98 -7.66
CA PRO A 618 13.08 -64.90 -6.95
C PRO A 618 13.34 -63.65 -7.81
N MET A 619 13.61 -63.84 -9.10
CA MET A 619 13.76 -62.73 -10.04
C MET A 619 12.44 -61.96 -10.22
N LEU A 620 11.32 -62.69 -10.30
CA LEU A 620 9.99 -62.13 -10.38
C LEU A 620 9.64 -61.34 -9.11
N GLU A 621 9.90 -61.91 -7.93
CA GLU A 621 9.70 -61.22 -6.66
C GLU A 621 10.49 -59.91 -6.57
N HIS A 622 11.74 -59.91 -7.00
CA HIS A 622 12.59 -58.71 -7.00
C HIS A 622 12.00 -57.59 -7.86
N GLU A 623 11.60 -57.89 -9.09
CA GLU A 623 11.03 -56.89 -10.00
C GLU A 623 9.65 -56.38 -9.54
N ILE A 624 8.84 -57.22 -8.91
CA ILE A 624 7.58 -56.78 -8.29
C ILE A 624 7.86 -55.73 -7.21
N HIS A 625 8.81 -55.98 -6.32
CA HIS A 625 9.16 -55.01 -5.27
C HIS A 625 9.71 -53.70 -5.85
N ASN A 626 10.50 -53.78 -6.92
CA ASN A 626 11.03 -52.61 -7.63
C ASN A 626 9.90 -51.73 -8.18
N ILE A 627 8.99 -52.29 -8.98
CA ILE A 627 7.86 -51.54 -9.57
C ILE A 627 6.88 -51.07 -8.49
N LYS A 628 6.61 -51.90 -7.47
CA LYS A 628 5.77 -51.52 -6.33
C LYS A 628 6.27 -50.25 -5.66
N LYS A 629 7.59 -50.15 -5.43
CA LYS A 629 8.21 -48.95 -4.86
C LYS A 629 8.04 -47.72 -5.75
N LEU A 630 8.30 -47.84 -7.05
CA LEU A 630 8.14 -46.73 -8.01
C LEU A 630 6.71 -46.17 -8.02
N ILE A 631 5.70 -47.04 -7.98
CA ILE A 631 4.29 -46.65 -7.92
C ILE A 631 3.96 -45.94 -6.59
N GLN A 632 4.47 -46.46 -5.48
CA GLN A 632 4.29 -45.84 -4.16
C GLN A 632 4.93 -44.45 -4.09
N ASP A 633 6.15 -44.29 -4.63
CA ASP A 633 6.85 -43.02 -4.70
C ASP A 633 6.07 -41.99 -5.54
N LEU A 634 5.51 -42.39 -6.70
CA LEU A 634 4.62 -41.54 -7.49
C LEU A 634 3.38 -41.08 -6.70
N HIS A 635 2.69 -42.00 -6.02
CA HIS A 635 1.47 -41.65 -5.28
C HIS A 635 1.75 -40.78 -4.05
N ALA A 636 2.93 -40.92 -3.43
CA ALA A 636 3.31 -40.13 -2.25
C ALA A 636 3.80 -38.73 -2.61
N LEU A 637 4.52 -38.59 -3.73
CA LEU A 637 5.29 -37.40 -4.04
C LEU A 637 4.74 -36.58 -5.22
N ALA A 638 3.95 -37.16 -6.12
CA ALA A 638 3.36 -36.43 -7.25
C ALA A 638 1.90 -36.01 -6.94
N PRO A 639 1.65 -34.76 -6.55
CA PRO A 639 0.34 -34.33 -6.01
C PRO A 639 -0.81 -34.43 -7.04
N LEU A 640 -0.50 -34.35 -8.34
CA LEU A 640 -1.47 -34.59 -9.41
C LEU A 640 -1.94 -36.05 -9.46
N ILE A 641 -1.11 -37.03 -9.11
CA ILE A 641 -1.53 -38.44 -9.01
C ILE A 641 -2.41 -38.66 -7.78
N SER A 642 -2.12 -37.95 -6.68
CA SER A 642 -2.85 -38.05 -5.42
C SER A 642 -4.15 -37.24 -5.37
N GLY A 643 -4.46 -36.45 -6.40
CA GLY A 643 -5.67 -35.61 -6.45
C GLY A 643 -5.66 -34.39 -5.54
N LYS A 644 -4.49 -33.87 -5.17
CA LYS A 644 -4.32 -32.72 -4.25
C LYS A 644 -4.32 -31.38 -4.99
N ILE A 645 -5.33 -31.14 -5.84
CA ILE A 645 -5.37 -29.97 -6.72
C ILE A 645 -5.48 -28.66 -5.93
N ASP A 646 -6.34 -28.63 -4.91
CA ASP A 646 -6.54 -27.45 -4.07
C ASP A 646 -5.26 -27.03 -3.35
N ASP A 647 -4.48 -28.00 -2.85
CA ASP A 647 -3.19 -27.74 -2.20
C ASP A 647 -2.18 -27.10 -3.17
N ILE A 648 -2.14 -27.59 -4.42
CA ILE A 648 -1.28 -27.02 -5.48
C ILE A 648 -1.69 -25.58 -5.77
N VAL A 649 -2.98 -25.32 -5.98
CA VAL A 649 -3.50 -23.98 -6.29
C VAL A 649 -3.21 -22.99 -5.17
N LEU A 650 -3.38 -23.42 -3.92
CA LEU A 650 -3.07 -22.61 -2.74
C LEU A 650 -1.59 -22.23 -2.68
N GLN A 651 -0.69 -23.19 -2.95
CA GLN A 651 0.75 -22.96 -3.00
C GLN A 651 1.17 -22.06 -4.17
N LEU A 652 0.44 -22.10 -5.29
CA LEU A 652 0.75 -21.31 -6.49
C LEU A 652 0.31 -19.85 -6.39
N LYS A 653 -0.71 -19.54 -5.57
CA LYS A 653 -1.27 -18.18 -5.46
C LYS A 653 -0.20 -17.11 -5.15
N PRO A 654 0.71 -17.26 -4.18
CA PRO A 654 1.76 -16.26 -3.92
C PRO A 654 2.69 -16.02 -5.12
N TYR A 655 3.04 -17.06 -5.87
CA TYR A 655 3.89 -16.93 -7.06
C TYR A 655 3.17 -16.16 -8.17
N ILE A 656 1.88 -16.42 -8.37
CA ILE A 656 1.04 -15.68 -9.33
C ILE A 656 0.97 -14.20 -8.96
N VAL A 657 0.78 -13.88 -7.67
CA VAL A 657 0.76 -12.49 -7.18
C VAL A 657 2.06 -11.78 -7.51
N GLU A 658 3.20 -12.32 -7.07
CA GLU A 658 4.51 -11.68 -7.24
C GLU A 658 4.92 -11.57 -8.72
N LEU A 659 4.53 -12.55 -9.55
CA LEU A 659 4.84 -12.54 -10.97
C LEU A 659 3.87 -11.70 -11.80
N ILE A 660 2.62 -11.46 -11.39
CA ILE A 660 1.74 -10.51 -12.09
C ILE A 660 2.26 -9.09 -11.90
N PHE A 661 2.62 -8.72 -10.68
CA PHE A 661 3.26 -7.45 -10.36
C PHE A 661 3.96 -7.52 -9.00
N SER A 662 5.24 -7.17 -8.94
CA SER A 662 5.99 -7.26 -7.68
C SER A 662 5.39 -6.38 -6.59
N ALA A 663 5.20 -6.94 -5.39
CA ALA A 663 4.60 -6.21 -4.27
C ALA A 663 5.40 -4.96 -3.86
N THR A 664 6.73 -5.03 -3.92
CA THR A 664 7.61 -3.89 -3.59
C THR A 664 7.45 -2.77 -4.61
N HIS A 665 7.41 -3.11 -5.89
CA HIS A 665 7.19 -2.14 -6.96
C HIS A 665 5.79 -1.53 -6.90
N TYR A 666 4.77 -2.33 -6.56
CA TYR A 666 3.41 -1.84 -6.33
C TYR A 666 3.36 -0.79 -5.21
N ASN A 667 3.94 -1.09 -4.05
CA ASN A 667 3.96 -0.18 -2.91
C ASN A 667 4.70 1.13 -3.23
N ASN A 668 5.84 1.05 -3.90
CA ASN A 668 6.57 2.24 -4.34
C ASN A 668 5.75 3.09 -5.31
N MET A 669 5.12 2.48 -6.32
CA MET A 669 4.26 3.20 -7.25
C MET A 669 3.08 3.84 -6.53
N PHE A 670 2.42 3.11 -5.63
CA PHE A 670 1.30 3.64 -4.88
C PHE A 670 1.69 4.91 -4.10
N LEU A 671 2.81 4.86 -3.38
CA LEU A 671 3.32 6.03 -2.63
C LEU A 671 3.61 7.20 -3.56
N LEU A 672 4.36 6.99 -4.65
CA LEU A 672 4.70 8.03 -5.62
C LEU A 672 3.46 8.69 -6.23
N ASN A 673 2.48 7.88 -6.65
CA ASN A 673 1.25 8.38 -7.26
C ASN A 673 0.36 9.12 -6.25
N SER A 674 0.23 8.60 -5.02
CA SER A 674 -0.58 9.23 -3.96
C SER A 674 0.01 10.56 -3.54
N SER A 675 1.33 10.64 -3.36
CA SER A 675 2.01 11.91 -3.06
C SER A 675 1.87 12.93 -4.19
N ALA A 676 1.97 12.50 -5.45
CA ALA A 676 1.72 13.38 -6.60
C ALA A 676 0.25 13.86 -6.64
N GLN A 677 -0.69 12.97 -6.32
CA GLN A 677 -2.12 13.28 -6.30
C GLN A 677 -2.45 14.32 -5.21
N GLY A 678 -1.91 14.16 -3.99
CA GLY A 678 -2.12 15.12 -2.91
C GLY A 678 -1.65 16.53 -3.26
N ARG A 679 -0.46 16.64 -3.86
CA ARG A 679 0.08 17.92 -4.34
C ARG A 679 -0.76 18.53 -5.47
N LEU A 680 -1.20 17.71 -6.43
CA LEU A 680 -2.05 18.18 -7.52
C LEU A 680 -3.42 18.64 -7.03
N ASP A 681 -4.00 17.95 -6.04
CA ASP A 681 -5.26 18.36 -5.42
C ASP A 681 -5.13 19.71 -4.71
N GLN A 682 -4.11 19.86 -3.85
CA GLN A 682 -3.78 21.12 -3.20
C GLN A 682 -3.63 22.25 -4.23
N MET A 683 -2.80 22.07 -5.26
CA MET A 683 -2.59 23.09 -6.29
C MET A 683 -3.87 23.41 -7.06
N ALA A 684 -4.67 22.40 -7.43
CA ALA A 684 -5.93 22.62 -8.14
C ALA A 684 -6.91 23.47 -7.31
N GLN A 685 -6.99 23.24 -5.99
CA GLN A 685 -7.79 24.07 -5.08
C GLN A 685 -7.25 25.51 -5.00
N GLN A 686 -5.93 25.70 -4.94
CA GLN A 686 -5.32 27.04 -4.96
C GLN A 686 -5.62 27.79 -6.27
N PHE A 687 -5.55 27.11 -7.43
CA PHE A 687 -5.89 27.72 -8.71
C PHE A 687 -7.38 28.04 -8.86
N GLU A 688 -8.28 27.29 -8.22
CA GLU A 688 -9.70 27.64 -8.16
C GLU A 688 -9.90 29.02 -7.50
N VAL A 689 -9.18 29.30 -6.42
CA VAL A 689 -9.17 30.62 -5.76
C VAL A 689 -8.57 31.71 -6.65
N VAL A 690 -7.55 31.39 -7.44
CA VAL A 690 -6.97 32.33 -8.42
C VAL A 690 -8.01 32.70 -9.49
N VAL A 691 -8.67 31.70 -10.07
CA VAL A 691 -9.71 31.90 -11.10
C VAL A 691 -10.83 32.78 -10.55
N ASN A 692 -11.35 32.44 -9.37
CA ASN A 692 -12.43 33.21 -8.75
C ASN A 692 -12.01 34.67 -8.43
N GLY A 693 -10.76 34.88 -8.00
CA GLY A 693 -10.25 36.23 -7.71
C GLY A 693 -9.97 37.08 -8.96
N LEU A 694 -9.64 36.46 -10.09
CA LEU A 694 -9.38 37.14 -11.36
C LEU A 694 -10.65 37.41 -12.18
N ASN A 695 -11.75 36.71 -11.88
CA ASN A 695 -13.03 36.84 -12.57
C ASN A 695 -13.54 38.30 -12.58
N GLU A 696 -14.27 38.69 -13.63
CA GLU A 696 -14.90 40.01 -13.81
C GLU A 696 -13.97 41.25 -13.85
N ASN A 697 -12.64 41.08 -13.93
CA ASN A 697 -11.73 42.20 -14.18
C ASN A 697 -11.78 42.67 -15.65
N GLU A 698 -11.86 43.99 -15.87
CA GLU A 698 -12.06 44.59 -17.20
C GLU A 698 -10.81 44.69 -18.09
N GLY A 699 -9.61 44.49 -17.52
CA GLY A 699 -8.34 44.56 -18.25
C GLY A 699 -8.12 43.36 -19.18
N GLU A 700 -7.76 43.60 -20.45
CA GLU A 700 -7.49 42.53 -21.43
C GLU A 700 -6.40 41.56 -20.95
N ALA A 701 -5.34 42.10 -20.33
CA ALA A 701 -4.26 41.30 -19.76
C ALA A 701 -4.71 40.42 -18.58
N ILE A 702 -5.68 40.91 -17.79
CA ILE A 702 -6.23 40.17 -16.64
C ILE A 702 -7.15 39.06 -17.12
N ARG A 703 -7.98 39.32 -18.13
CA ARG A 703 -8.78 38.27 -18.80
C ARG A 703 -7.90 37.17 -19.40
N ALA A 704 -6.79 37.54 -20.01
CA ALA A 704 -5.83 36.56 -20.53
C ALA A 704 -5.17 35.72 -19.41
N MET A 705 -4.91 36.32 -18.24
CA MET A 705 -4.42 35.59 -17.07
C MET A 705 -5.47 34.63 -16.50
N ASP A 706 -6.73 35.07 -16.38
CA ASP A 706 -7.86 34.24 -15.94
C ASP A 706 -8.01 33.01 -16.84
N GLN A 707 -8.02 33.18 -18.17
CA GLN A 707 -8.07 32.07 -19.13
C GLN A 707 -6.92 31.08 -18.96
N SER A 708 -5.70 31.57 -18.73
CA SER A 708 -4.53 30.72 -18.45
C SER A 708 -4.69 29.94 -17.14
N ALA A 709 -5.15 30.59 -16.07
CA ALA A 709 -5.37 29.97 -14.77
C ALA A 709 -6.47 28.89 -14.84
N GLN A 710 -7.59 29.19 -15.53
CA GLN A 710 -8.66 28.23 -15.78
C GLN A 710 -8.17 27.01 -16.55
N LEU A 711 -7.40 27.22 -17.62
CA LEU A 711 -6.85 26.12 -18.40
C LEU A 711 -5.89 25.25 -17.57
N LEU A 712 -5.01 25.88 -16.77
CA LEU A 712 -4.07 25.17 -15.91
C LEU A 712 -4.79 24.34 -14.84
N ARG A 713 -5.78 24.93 -14.16
CA ARG A 713 -6.64 24.23 -13.19
C ARG A 713 -7.37 23.03 -13.80
N ASN A 714 -7.97 23.22 -14.97
CA ASN A 714 -8.68 22.15 -15.68
C ASN A 714 -7.72 21.02 -16.08
N ASN A 715 -6.51 21.35 -16.53
CA ASN A 715 -5.49 20.38 -16.88
C ASN A 715 -4.97 19.61 -15.65
N MET A 716 -4.74 20.30 -14.52
CA MET A 716 -4.41 19.66 -13.22
C MET A 716 -5.50 18.68 -12.78
N THR A 717 -6.77 19.07 -12.93
CA THR A 717 -7.91 18.19 -12.60
C THR A 717 -7.90 16.93 -13.47
N ILE A 718 -7.61 17.03 -14.78
CA ILE A 718 -7.50 15.85 -15.65
C ILE A 718 -6.42 14.88 -15.17
N VAL A 719 -5.24 15.38 -14.79
CA VAL A 719 -4.15 14.52 -14.31
C VAL A 719 -4.48 13.92 -12.94
N LYS A 720 -5.10 14.69 -12.04
CA LYS A 720 -5.61 14.19 -10.77
C LYS A 720 -6.59 13.03 -10.98
N ASP A 721 -7.59 13.18 -11.86
CA ASP A 721 -8.56 12.11 -12.19
C ASP A 721 -7.86 10.86 -12.76
N GLN A 722 -6.73 11.03 -13.45
CA GLN A 722 -5.92 9.90 -13.94
C GLN A 722 -5.21 9.18 -12.78
N LEU A 723 -4.65 9.92 -11.82
CA LEU A 723 -4.00 9.36 -10.62
C LEU A 723 -5.00 8.66 -9.69
N GLU A 724 -6.24 9.15 -9.60
CA GLU A 724 -7.32 8.48 -8.88
C GLU A 724 -7.62 7.06 -9.39
N LYS A 725 -7.20 6.71 -10.62
CA LYS A 725 -7.30 5.34 -11.12
C LYS A 725 -6.23 4.41 -10.53
N LEU A 726 -5.16 4.98 -10.00
CA LEU A 726 -4.05 4.27 -9.35
C LEU A 726 -4.22 4.22 -7.83
N ALA A 727 -5.10 5.06 -7.27
CA ALA A 727 -5.43 5.12 -5.85
C ALA A 727 -6.53 4.10 -5.49
N VAL A 728 -6.19 2.81 -5.37
CA VAL A 728 -7.02 1.86 -4.62
C VAL A 728 -6.12 0.85 -3.91
N TYR A 729 -6.19 0.87 -2.58
CA TYR A 729 -6.20 -0.36 -1.78
C TYR A 729 -7.65 -0.64 -1.41
#